data_AF-A0A3D3F021-F1
#
_entry.id   AF-A0A3D3F021-F1
#
_cell.length_a   1.000
_cell.length_b   1.000
_cell.length_c   1.000
_cell.angle_alpha   90.00
_cell.angle_beta   90.00
_cell.angle_gamma   90.00
#
_symmetry.space_group_name_H-M   'P 1'
#
loop_
_entity.id
_entity.type
_entity.pdbx_description
1 polymer ?
#
loop_
_entity_poly.entity_id
_entity_poly.type
_entity_poly.pdbx_seq_one_letter_code
_entity_poly.pdbx_strand_id
1 'polypeptide(L)'
;MQYIYKLDFIGNICYNAKQSGDTMDKYIIAVLLCLSFGILAAQPVLSCYDIQYTMEIDGNSPYLDEEVRVQGIVTGTGFGGNNFFIADSGGGPWSGLYVYDRYCQPNLGDLVQFSGTVSEYYNFTEISSISNFQVLSQNNPLPEASEISTGALAGYVTAEPWESVLIRVNNAEVTAVPNTYQEFFVNDGSGDCQIDNAFFEADHAWNGIHTGLVFSSITGIVDFSYNSYAINPRDAADLLTDNLAISLHIPHLTAALDSQLTVPMQAHNISAEPGYTSYAFDLYYDPQILEYRNIVQTGTLSQGGTIDLQNSPGLLNVSFQCDNALSGTGDLLRLNFWANHTGVSELNLFDVFFGADHITHISNGSVTVNSNYNTLGDTLTVIQRPILNIPAIHSPGETMTITCLAPETATGFEAWLVHENKRVSLPLQSATMQGNPDRWFLQVIIPPVEVYELYDLEVNATGGIHDVSRNAVQIVPSRKTNYYFAHITDLHLPNRSYYPNPGYDTDSTSVVDFRAVMEDLKLIRPEFVLLTGDLLNEGELEGFENQYWYGWTQRLLTELDIPVYVSSGNHDIGGWNQTPPPSGSARRNWWRYFGWSWLDNTDESWPYHTQDYFFNYGNTLYMGMEAYINYDSFRTHIYGSDSFTDQQMMWLDSTIDAHPDQRKVLFHHFDFQEQLSLDDLGLDMALYGHIHSNSGSIGSYPYNLATRSVCDGNRAYRIVRVSEDSFSPLETIYAGSGGSNLRVNYIPANNAMS
;
A
#
# COMPACT_ATOMS: atom_id res chain seq x y z
N MET A 1 7.69 48.01 63.77
CA MET A 1 7.38 49.45 64.01
C MET A 1 8.17 50.33 63.02
N GLN A 2 7.99 50.11 61.72
CA GLN A 2 8.56 50.92 60.63
C GLN A 2 7.58 51.02 59.43
N TYR A 3 6.28 50.80 59.68
CA TYR A 3 5.20 50.79 58.68
C TYR A 3 4.36 52.08 58.67
N ILE A 4 4.80 53.15 59.35
CA ILE A 4 4.08 54.43 59.45
C ILE A 4 4.79 55.57 58.68
N TYR A 5 5.86 55.29 57.92
CA TYR A 5 6.57 56.32 57.14
C TYR A 5 6.34 56.25 55.61
N LYS A 6 5.52 55.31 55.10
CA LYS A 6 5.25 55.17 53.64
C LYS A 6 3.89 55.69 53.16
N LEU A 7 2.96 56.03 54.06
CA LEU A 7 1.67 56.66 53.70
C LEU A 7 1.75 58.19 53.61
N ASP A 8 2.71 58.82 54.30
CA ASP A 8 2.94 60.28 54.23
C ASP A 8 3.56 60.72 52.89
N PHE A 9 4.22 59.82 52.16
CA PHE A 9 4.79 60.13 50.85
C PHE A 9 3.71 60.25 49.77
N ILE A 10 2.71 59.35 49.78
CA ILE A 10 1.59 59.37 48.83
C ILE A 10 0.62 60.52 49.18
N GLY A 11 0.38 60.78 50.48
CA GLY A 11 -0.40 61.93 50.92
C GLY A 11 0.21 63.28 50.52
N ASN A 12 1.54 63.42 50.63
CA ASN A 12 2.24 64.64 50.21
C ASN A 12 2.29 64.83 48.69
N ILE A 13 2.37 63.75 47.90
CA ILE A 13 2.29 63.84 46.42
C ILE A 13 0.89 64.29 45.99
N CYS A 14 -0.17 63.75 46.59
CA CYS A 14 -1.55 64.17 46.29
C CYS A 14 -1.88 65.60 46.79
N TYR A 15 -1.33 66.04 47.93
CA TYR A 15 -1.52 67.40 48.43
C TYR A 15 -0.78 68.44 47.57
N ASN A 16 0.45 68.14 47.15
CA ASN A 16 1.23 69.02 46.27
C ASN A 16 0.67 69.05 44.83
N ALA A 17 0.11 67.95 44.32
CA ALA A 17 -0.55 67.88 43.01
C ALA A 17 -1.82 68.75 42.93
N LYS A 18 -2.50 69.00 44.06
CA LYS A 18 -3.66 69.90 44.10
C LYS A 18 -3.26 71.39 44.04
N GLN A 19 -2.01 71.73 44.38
CA GLN A 19 -1.52 73.11 44.32
C GLN A 19 -0.82 73.48 43.00
N SER A 20 -0.31 72.51 42.23
CA SER A 20 0.54 72.79 41.04
C SER A 20 -0.17 72.78 39.69
N GLY A 21 -1.45 72.39 39.59
CA GLY A 21 -2.23 72.52 38.36
C GLY A 21 -1.75 71.67 37.16
N ASP A 22 -1.04 70.57 37.41
CA ASP A 22 -0.53 69.67 36.36
C ASP A 22 -1.49 68.49 36.11
N THR A 23 -1.63 68.07 34.85
CA THR A 23 -2.66 67.10 34.42
C THR A 23 -2.39 65.66 34.89
N MET A 24 -3.49 64.96 35.21
CA MET A 24 -3.55 63.62 35.84
C MET A 24 -2.89 62.49 35.03
N ASP A 25 -2.54 62.73 33.76
CA ASP A 25 -2.08 61.72 32.80
C ASP A 25 -0.65 61.21 33.04
N LYS A 26 0.27 62.05 33.54
CA LYS A 26 1.67 61.64 33.78
C LYS A 26 1.82 60.67 34.95
N TYR A 27 0.89 60.69 35.89
CA TYR A 27 0.90 59.83 37.07
C TYR A 27 0.18 58.49 36.82
N ILE A 28 -0.82 58.45 35.94
CA ILE A 28 -1.44 57.20 35.46
C ILE A 28 -0.42 56.34 34.72
N ILE A 29 0.44 56.95 33.89
CA ILE A 29 1.52 56.26 33.18
C ILE A 29 2.58 55.71 34.15
N ALA A 30 2.96 56.46 35.18
CA ALA A 30 3.90 55.98 36.21
C ALA A 30 3.32 54.86 37.09
N VAL A 31 2.01 54.90 37.38
CA VAL A 31 1.31 53.84 38.11
C VAL A 31 1.12 52.59 37.23
N LEU A 32 0.81 52.73 35.93
CA LEU A 32 0.75 51.63 34.96
C LEU A 32 2.13 51.01 34.69
N LEU A 33 3.21 51.80 34.68
CA LEU A 33 4.59 51.30 34.61
C LEU A 33 5.00 50.57 35.90
N CYS A 34 4.65 51.09 37.08
CA CYS A 34 4.89 50.37 38.34
C CYS A 34 4.02 49.12 38.50
N LEU A 35 2.81 49.08 37.92
CA LEU A 35 1.95 47.88 37.88
C LEU A 35 2.48 46.86 36.87
N SER A 36 2.98 47.27 35.70
CA SER A 36 3.58 46.35 34.72
C SER A 36 4.93 45.79 35.18
N PHE A 37 5.77 46.56 35.90
CA PHE A 37 6.98 46.04 36.54
C PHE A 37 6.71 45.25 37.84
N GLY A 38 5.56 45.45 38.49
CA GLY A 38 5.15 44.70 39.68
C GLY A 38 4.56 43.32 39.38
N ILE A 39 4.08 43.09 38.15
CA ILE A 39 3.47 41.81 37.73
C ILE A 39 4.53 40.81 37.22
N LEU A 40 5.62 41.26 36.57
CA LEU A 40 6.72 40.36 36.17
C LEU A 40 7.51 39.78 37.36
N ALA A 41 7.50 40.42 38.53
CA ALA A 41 8.21 39.92 39.72
C ALA A 41 7.38 38.93 40.57
N ALA A 42 6.16 38.58 40.14
CA ALA A 42 5.21 37.79 40.93
C ALA A 42 4.66 36.54 40.21
N GLN A 43 5.23 36.11 39.08
CA GLN A 43 4.86 34.81 38.53
C GLN A 43 5.27 33.69 39.50
N PRO A 44 4.35 32.77 39.86
CA PRO A 44 4.67 31.63 40.70
C PRO A 44 5.70 30.75 40.01
N VAL A 45 6.55 30.08 40.80
CA VAL A 45 7.42 29.02 40.29
C VAL A 45 6.53 27.81 40.02
N LEU A 46 6.50 27.37 38.76
CA LEU A 46 5.75 26.20 38.30
C LEU A 46 6.59 24.93 38.48
N SER A 47 5.90 23.82 38.71
CA SER A 47 6.46 22.47 38.59
C SER A 47 6.53 22.03 37.12
N CYS A 48 7.23 20.92 36.86
CA CYS A 48 7.21 20.31 35.52
C CYS A 48 5.79 19.85 35.17
N TYR A 49 5.09 19.25 36.15
CA TYR A 49 3.69 18.85 36.02
C TYR A 49 2.75 19.99 35.64
N ASP A 50 2.91 21.17 36.24
CA ASP A 50 2.08 22.32 35.90
C ASP A 50 2.22 22.70 34.42
N ILE A 51 3.45 22.60 33.88
CA ILE A 51 3.74 22.95 32.49
C ILE A 51 3.28 21.85 31.53
N GLN A 52 3.44 20.57 31.90
CA GLN A 52 3.18 19.45 31.00
C GLN A 52 1.72 18.98 30.99
N TYR A 53 1.06 18.91 32.15
CA TYR A 53 -0.23 18.23 32.25
C TYR A 53 -1.33 18.93 31.43
N THR A 54 -1.91 18.19 30.48
CA THR A 54 -3.06 18.63 29.70
C THR A 54 -4.14 17.55 29.63
N MET A 55 -5.37 17.98 29.33
CA MET A 55 -6.47 17.08 28.94
C MET A 55 -6.76 17.16 27.44
N GLU A 56 -6.04 18.01 26.71
CA GLU A 56 -6.16 18.13 25.26
C GLU A 56 -5.56 16.90 24.59
N ILE A 57 -6.19 16.46 23.49
CA ILE A 57 -5.84 15.21 22.83
C ILE A 57 -4.52 15.27 22.04
N ASP A 58 -4.09 16.49 21.71
CA ASP A 58 -2.84 16.74 20.99
C ASP A 58 -1.60 16.66 21.89
N GLY A 59 -1.77 16.69 23.22
CA GLY A 59 -0.68 16.61 24.20
C GLY A 59 -0.08 17.97 24.57
N ASN A 60 -0.41 19.02 23.80
CA ASN A 60 0.26 20.31 23.91
C ASN A 60 0.17 20.92 25.32
N SER A 61 1.29 21.51 25.75
CA SER A 61 1.39 22.23 27.02
C SER A 61 0.35 23.37 27.12
N PRO A 62 -0.35 23.52 28.28
CA PRO A 62 -1.21 24.67 28.53
C PRO A 62 -0.47 26.02 28.58
N TYR A 63 0.87 26.00 28.55
CA TYR A 63 1.74 27.18 28.57
C TYR A 63 2.45 27.42 27.22
N LEU A 64 2.01 26.76 26.13
CA LEU A 64 2.57 26.96 24.79
C LEU A 64 2.72 28.46 24.45
N ASP A 65 3.91 28.83 23.97
CA ASP A 65 4.36 30.19 23.64
C ASP A 65 4.47 31.18 24.82
N GLU A 66 4.25 30.72 26.07
CA GLU A 66 4.39 31.55 27.27
C GLU A 66 5.81 31.47 27.87
N GLU A 67 6.28 32.59 28.43
CA GLU A 67 7.44 32.60 29.31
C GLU A 67 7.01 32.18 30.73
N VAL A 68 7.59 31.10 31.22
CA VAL A 68 7.32 30.52 32.54
C VAL A 68 8.55 30.58 33.42
N ARG A 69 8.34 30.49 34.73
CA ARG A 69 9.41 30.28 35.71
C ARG A 69 9.26 28.89 36.32
N VAL A 70 10.23 28.02 36.10
CA VAL A 70 10.17 26.61 36.46
C VAL A 70 11.28 26.24 37.44
N GLN A 71 11.05 25.19 38.24
CA GLN A 71 12.05 24.58 39.10
C GLN A 71 11.96 23.05 39.03
N GLY A 72 13.10 22.36 38.89
CA GLY A 72 13.15 20.90 38.84
C GLY A 72 14.54 20.33 39.14
N ILE A 73 14.60 19.03 39.41
CA ILE A 73 15.84 18.27 39.61
C ILE A 73 16.35 17.82 38.25
N VAL A 74 17.63 18.05 37.95
CA VAL A 74 18.25 17.60 36.70
C VAL A 74 18.36 16.08 36.68
N THR A 75 17.65 15.42 35.76
CA THR A 75 17.53 13.95 35.64
C THR A 75 18.37 13.34 34.53
N GLY A 76 18.79 14.16 33.56
CA GLY A 76 19.66 13.77 32.46
C GLY A 76 20.43 14.98 31.92
N THR A 77 21.67 14.76 31.50
CA THR A 77 22.57 15.77 30.95
C THR A 77 23.28 15.22 29.72
N GLY A 78 23.54 16.05 28.72
CA GLY A 78 24.30 15.64 27.54
C GLY A 78 23.43 15.11 26.38
N PHE A 79 22.11 15.30 26.45
CA PHE A 79 21.20 14.85 25.41
C PHE A 79 21.41 15.65 24.12
N GLY A 80 21.58 14.97 22.99
CA GLY A 80 21.79 15.60 21.68
C GLY A 80 22.99 16.56 21.66
N GLY A 81 23.98 16.31 22.53
CA GLY A 81 25.12 17.18 22.79
C GLY A 81 25.12 17.71 24.22
N ASN A 82 24.50 18.87 24.46
CA ASN A 82 24.63 19.60 25.74
C ASN A 82 23.28 19.99 26.37
N ASN A 83 22.16 19.51 25.81
CA ASN A 83 20.84 19.75 26.39
C ASN A 83 20.63 18.86 27.63
N PHE A 84 19.62 19.17 28.43
CA PHE A 84 19.38 18.47 29.69
C PHE A 84 17.89 18.35 29.99
N PHE A 85 17.55 17.48 30.93
CA PHE A 85 16.18 17.27 31.41
C PHE A 85 16.09 17.62 32.88
N ILE A 86 14.94 18.15 33.27
CA ILE A 86 14.57 18.34 34.67
C ILE A 86 13.28 17.58 34.97
N ALA A 87 13.10 17.19 36.23
CA ALA A 87 11.87 16.58 36.69
C ALA A 87 11.48 17.06 38.10
N ASP A 88 10.20 16.94 38.41
CA ASP A 88 9.72 17.14 39.78
C ASP A 88 10.28 16.06 40.70
N SER A 89 10.59 16.43 41.95
CA SER A 89 11.20 15.50 42.92
C SER A 89 10.35 14.25 43.23
N GLY A 90 9.05 14.28 42.93
CA GLY A 90 8.15 13.15 43.10
C GLY A 90 8.15 12.16 41.93
N GLY A 91 8.69 12.52 40.77
CA GLY A 91 8.56 11.74 39.55
C GLY A 91 7.11 11.55 39.12
N GLY A 92 6.88 10.54 38.28
CA GLY A 92 5.55 10.14 37.82
C GLY A 92 5.13 10.76 36.48
N PRO A 93 3.89 10.52 36.04
CA PRO A 93 3.40 11.05 34.77
C PRO A 93 3.39 12.59 34.79
N TRP A 94 3.75 13.18 33.65
CA TRP A 94 3.85 14.62 33.37
C TRP A 94 4.92 15.35 34.19
N SER A 95 5.78 14.62 34.91
CA SER A 95 6.70 15.24 35.87
C SER A 95 8.03 15.68 35.26
N GLY A 96 8.20 15.68 33.94
CA GLY A 96 9.48 15.87 33.26
C GLY A 96 9.43 16.98 32.22
N LEU A 97 10.53 17.70 32.03
CA LEU A 97 10.67 18.70 30.99
C LEU A 97 12.03 18.62 30.31
N TYR A 98 12.00 18.69 28.99
CA TYR A 98 13.20 18.85 28.17
C TYR A 98 13.61 20.32 28.11
N VAL A 99 14.88 20.59 28.40
CA VAL A 99 15.47 21.93 28.36
C VAL A 99 16.39 22.04 27.15
N TYR A 100 15.90 22.74 26.13
CA TYR A 100 16.64 23.02 24.89
C TYR A 100 17.61 24.20 25.12
N ASP A 101 18.67 23.95 25.87
CA ASP A 101 19.74 24.92 26.12
C ASP A 101 21.11 24.26 26.23
N ARG A 102 22.04 24.70 25.39
CA ARG A 102 23.41 24.17 25.32
C ARG A 102 24.42 24.98 26.16
N TYR A 103 23.97 26.05 26.81
CA TYR A 103 24.85 27.02 27.49
C TYR A 103 24.89 26.80 29.00
N CYS A 104 23.73 26.57 29.61
CA CYS A 104 23.62 26.14 30.99
C CYS A 104 24.08 24.68 31.06
N GLN A 105 25.01 24.39 31.96
CA GLN A 105 25.61 23.06 32.10
C GLN A 105 25.47 22.59 33.56
N PRO A 106 24.25 22.28 34.01
CA PRO A 106 24.06 21.73 35.34
C PRO A 106 24.58 20.31 35.45
N ASN A 107 24.76 19.83 36.68
CA ASN A 107 25.10 18.43 36.93
C ASN A 107 23.83 17.63 37.26
N LEU A 108 23.88 16.33 36.99
CA LEU A 108 22.86 15.38 37.43
C LEU A 108 22.59 15.53 38.94
N GLY A 109 21.31 15.67 39.32
CA GLY A 109 20.88 15.88 40.71
C GLY A 109 20.92 17.34 41.21
N ASP A 110 21.32 18.31 40.39
CA ASP A 110 21.17 19.74 40.73
C ASP A 110 19.68 20.13 40.72
N LEU A 111 19.22 20.86 41.74
CA LEU A 111 17.91 21.53 41.75
C LEU A 111 18.08 22.89 41.09
N VAL A 112 17.51 23.07 39.91
CA VAL A 112 17.67 24.28 39.11
C VAL A 112 16.36 25.06 39.07
N GLN A 113 16.47 26.37 38.93
CA GLN A 113 15.35 27.27 38.70
C GLN A 113 15.74 28.31 37.65
N PHE A 114 14.87 28.54 36.68
CA PHE A 114 15.09 29.49 35.60
C PHE A 114 13.76 29.99 35.03
N SER A 115 13.85 31.01 34.16
CA SER A 115 12.75 31.41 33.28
C SER A 115 13.06 30.97 31.86
N GLY A 116 12.05 30.62 31.08
CA GLY A 116 12.18 30.20 29.69
C GLY A 116 10.83 30.15 28.99
N THR A 117 10.86 30.04 27.67
CA THR A 117 9.67 29.96 26.82
C THR A 117 9.32 28.50 26.54
N VAL A 118 8.08 28.11 26.78
CA VAL A 118 7.57 26.78 26.43
C VAL A 118 7.21 26.74 24.95
N SER A 119 7.61 25.68 24.25
CA SER A 119 7.33 25.48 22.83
C SER A 119 7.11 24.01 22.51
N GLU A 120 6.30 23.75 21.50
CA GLU A 120 6.07 22.41 20.93
C GLU A 120 6.88 22.26 19.65
N TYR A 121 7.99 21.52 19.70
CA TYR A 121 8.83 21.29 18.54
C TYR A 121 8.54 19.92 17.94
N TYR A 122 7.78 19.89 16.84
CA TYR A 122 7.25 18.63 16.27
C TYR A 122 6.47 17.79 17.30
N ASN A 123 5.64 18.44 18.13
CA ASN A 123 4.88 17.84 19.24
C ASN A 123 5.74 17.25 20.37
N PHE A 124 6.94 17.77 20.58
CA PHE A 124 7.75 17.50 21.77
C PHE A 124 7.81 18.77 22.62
N THR A 125 7.38 18.70 23.88
CA THR A 125 7.37 19.88 24.76
C THR A 125 8.81 20.21 25.18
N GLU A 126 9.26 21.41 24.81
CA GLU A 126 10.58 21.92 25.16
C GLU A 126 10.53 23.31 25.80
N ILE A 127 11.47 23.59 26.71
CA ILE A 127 11.69 24.95 27.22
C ILE A 127 12.99 25.52 26.64
N SER A 128 12.88 26.69 26.03
CA SER A 128 13.97 27.39 25.35
C SER A 128 14.15 28.82 25.87
N SER A 129 15.11 29.58 25.30
CA SER A 129 15.34 30.99 25.66
C SER A 129 15.61 31.23 27.15
N ILE A 130 16.43 30.37 27.75
CA ILE A 130 16.65 30.32 29.19
C ILE A 130 17.27 31.62 29.73
N SER A 131 16.69 32.14 30.81
CA SER A 131 17.16 33.31 31.54
C SER A 131 17.07 33.09 33.07
N ASN A 132 17.81 33.90 33.84
CA ASN A 132 17.80 33.82 35.31
C ASN A 132 18.13 32.44 35.89
N PHE A 133 18.95 31.65 35.21
CA PHE A 133 19.32 30.30 35.63
C PHE A 133 20.10 30.30 36.95
N GLN A 134 19.62 29.49 37.90
CA GLN A 134 20.20 29.34 39.23
C GLN A 134 20.18 27.87 39.66
N VAL A 135 21.30 27.41 40.22
CA VAL A 135 21.36 26.14 40.96
C VAL A 135 21.06 26.44 42.43
N LEU A 136 19.95 25.89 42.94
CA LEU A 136 19.46 26.12 44.31
C LEU A 136 20.07 25.14 45.32
N SER A 137 20.25 23.88 44.91
CA SER A 137 20.96 22.85 45.67
C SER A 137 21.60 21.84 44.71
N GLN A 138 22.58 21.08 45.18
CA GLN A 138 23.34 20.12 44.37
C GLN A 138 23.29 18.72 44.97
N ASN A 139 23.50 17.70 44.15
CA ASN A 139 23.53 16.28 44.55
C ASN A 139 22.27 15.82 45.31
N ASN A 140 21.10 16.32 44.92
CA ASN A 140 19.83 15.81 45.42
C ASN A 140 19.60 14.40 44.86
N PRO A 141 18.86 13.54 45.57
CA PRO A 141 18.37 12.29 45.00
C PRO A 141 17.57 12.55 43.72
N LEU A 142 17.77 11.73 42.71
CA LEU A 142 16.91 11.72 41.53
C LEU A 142 15.52 11.21 41.93
N PRO A 143 14.44 11.65 41.25
CA PRO A 143 13.16 10.98 41.36
C PRO A 143 13.31 9.49 41.01
N GLU A 144 12.56 8.65 41.72
CA GLU A 144 12.50 7.23 41.39
C GLU A 144 11.96 7.05 39.97
N ALA A 145 12.61 6.16 39.20
CA ALA A 145 12.17 5.86 37.85
C ALA A 145 10.79 5.19 37.87
N SER A 146 9.83 5.73 37.13
CA SER A 146 8.48 5.18 37.09
C SER A 146 8.47 3.85 36.35
N GLU A 147 7.99 2.79 37.01
CA GLU A 147 7.84 1.49 36.37
C GLU A 147 6.63 1.50 35.43
N ILE A 148 6.87 1.29 34.14
CA ILE A 148 5.84 1.22 33.10
C ILE A 148 6.05 -0.03 32.24
N SER A 149 5.03 -0.41 31.47
CA SER A 149 5.16 -1.46 30.46
C SER A 149 5.66 -0.88 29.15
N THR A 150 6.32 -1.67 28.29
CA THR A 150 6.81 -1.18 26.99
C THR A 150 5.66 -0.65 26.12
N GLY A 151 4.51 -1.30 26.14
CA GLY A 151 3.29 -0.88 25.44
C GLY A 151 2.69 0.44 25.91
N ALA A 152 3.07 0.97 27.07
CA ALA A 152 2.64 2.31 27.49
C ALA A 152 3.17 3.39 26.54
N LEU A 153 4.34 3.15 25.91
CA LEU A 153 4.98 4.06 24.96
C LEU A 153 4.60 3.77 23.49
N ALA A 154 3.84 2.70 23.22
CA ALA A 154 3.48 2.30 21.85
C ALA A 154 2.41 3.20 21.20
N GLY A 155 1.61 3.91 22.00
CA GLY A 155 0.51 4.75 21.53
C GLY A 155 0.69 6.21 21.91
N TYR A 156 0.40 7.13 20.99
CA TYR A 156 0.59 8.57 21.18
C TYR A 156 -0.02 9.09 22.51
N VAL A 157 -1.32 8.85 22.72
CA VAL A 157 -2.04 9.34 23.91
C VAL A 157 -1.58 8.66 25.22
N THR A 158 -1.13 7.40 25.17
CA THR A 158 -0.69 6.67 26.37
C THR A 158 0.75 6.98 26.74
N ALA A 159 1.56 7.38 25.76
CA ALA A 159 2.97 7.69 25.90
C ALA A 159 3.21 9.13 26.38
N GLU A 160 2.34 10.06 25.95
CA GLU A 160 2.45 11.49 26.26
C GLU A 160 2.68 11.82 27.75
N PRO A 161 1.99 11.20 28.72
CA PRO A 161 2.28 11.42 30.15
C PRO A 161 3.72 11.06 30.57
N TRP A 162 4.49 10.37 29.75
CA TRP A 162 5.84 9.95 30.07
C TRP A 162 6.90 10.80 29.37
N GLU A 163 6.50 11.73 28.51
CA GLU A 163 7.41 12.65 27.83
C GLU A 163 8.34 13.36 28.82
N SER A 164 9.64 13.31 28.57
CA SER A 164 10.70 13.88 29.44
C SER A 164 10.81 13.26 30.84
N VAL A 165 10.07 12.19 31.14
CA VAL A 165 10.07 11.52 32.45
C VAL A 165 11.12 10.42 32.49
N LEU A 166 11.80 10.28 33.64
CA LEU A 166 12.66 9.13 33.94
C LEU A 166 11.79 7.90 34.26
N ILE A 167 11.86 6.89 33.40
CA ILE A 167 11.07 5.66 33.50
C ILE A 167 11.96 4.42 33.53
N ARG A 168 11.37 3.29 33.92
CA ARG A 168 11.98 1.96 33.86
C ARG A 168 10.99 0.94 33.30
N VAL A 169 11.41 0.21 32.28
CA VAL A 169 10.73 -1.00 31.81
C VAL A 169 11.50 -2.22 32.31
N ASN A 170 10.80 -3.32 32.58
CA ASN A 170 11.39 -4.55 33.09
C ASN A 170 11.10 -5.72 32.17
N ASN A 171 11.99 -6.71 32.14
CA ASN A 171 11.77 -7.98 31.42
C ASN A 171 11.45 -7.79 29.93
N ALA A 172 12.16 -6.88 29.26
CA ALA A 172 11.92 -6.51 27.87
C ALA A 172 12.90 -7.21 26.93
N GLU A 173 12.38 -7.89 25.91
CA GLU A 173 13.15 -8.61 24.89
C GLU A 173 13.42 -7.70 23.68
N VAL A 174 14.62 -7.75 23.11
CA VAL A 174 14.95 -7.09 21.84
C VAL A 174 14.19 -7.74 20.68
N THR A 175 13.29 -6.99 20.06
CA THR A 175 12.47 -7.42 18.90
C THR A 175 13.05 -6.96 17.57
N ALA A 176 13.79 -5.84 17.55
CA ALA A 176 14.54 -5.37 16.38
C ALA A 176 15.93 -4.89 16.78
N VAL A 177 16.94 -5.25 15.99
CA VAL A 177 18.34 -4.86 16.22
C VAL A 177 18.62 -3.40 15.83
N PRO A 178 19.70 -2.77 16.33
CA PRO A 178 20.03 -1.39 16.03
C PRO A 178 20.08 -1.09 14.52
N ASN A 179 19.34 -0.06 14.11
CA ASN A 179 19.34 0.43 12.74
C ASN A 179 20.54 1.37 12.47
N THR A 180 20.56 2.06 11.32
CA THR A 180 21.63 3.01 10.96
C THR A 180 21.72 4.24 11.86
N TYR A 181 20.65 4.55 12.60
CA TYR A 181 20.59 5.63 13.59
C TYR A 181 20.90 5.13 15.01
N GLN A 182 21.16 3.83 15.18
CA GLN A 182 21.39 3.17 16.47
C GLN A 182 20.16 3.09 17.37
N GLU A 183 18.97 3.15 16.76
CA GLU A 183 17.70 2.88 17.40
C GLU A 183 17.39 1.39 17.31
N PHE A 184 16.90 0.79 18.40
CA PHE A 184 16.46 -0.61 18.44
C PHE A 184 15.12 -0.72 19.20
N PHE A 185 14.44 -1.86 19.09
CA PHE A 185 13.13 -2.06 19.72
C PHE A 185 13.16 -3.17 20.75
N VAL A 186 12.39 -2.97 21.83
CA VAL A 186 12.16 -3.96 22.89
C VAL A 186 10.68 -4.13 23.20
N ASN A 187 10.30 -5.29 23.74
CA ASN A 187 8.93 -5.60 24.11
C ASN A 187 8.88 -6.51 25.34
N ASP A 188 8.06 -6.15 26.33
CA ASP A 188 7.81 -6.96 27.55
C ASP A 188 6.57 -7.87 27.43
N GLY A 189 5.97 -7.93 26.24
CA GLY A 189 4.71 -8.60 25.94
C GLY A 189 3.50 -7.66 25.85
N SER A 190 3.64 -6.38 26.23
CA SER A 190 2.54 -5.40 26.18
C SER A 190 2.54 -4.50 24.92
N GLY A 191 3.62 -4.50 24.13
CA GLY A 191 3.77 -3.67 22.93
C GLY A 191 5.21 -3.21 22.72
N ASP A 192 5.56 -2.84 21.49
CA ASP A 192 6.94 -2.42 21.17
C ASP A 192 7.27 -1.04 21.74
N CYS A 193 8.53 -0.86 22.12
CA CYS A 193 9.09 0.37 22.62
C CYS A 193 10.47 0.60 22.00
N GLN A 194 10.71 1.80 21.49
CA GLN A 194 12.00 2.19 20.92
C GLN A 194 13.00 2.54 22.03
N ILE A 195 14.24 2.10 21.86
CA ILE A 195 15.40 2.52 22.64
C ILE A 195 16.34 3.30 21.73
N ASP A 196 16.75 4.48 22.18
CA ASP A 196 17.60 5.40 21.43
C ASP A 196 18.86 5.76 22.25
N ASN A 197 19.87 6.31 21.59
CA ASN A 197 21.21 6.57 22.11
C ASN A 197 21.53 8.07 22.23
N ALA A 198 20.55 8.96 22.35
CA ALA A 198 20.77 10.40 22.30
C ALA A 198 21.60 10.98 23.49
N PHE A 199 21.78 10.23 24.58
CA PHE A 199 22.73 10.57 25.66
C PHE A 199 24.17 10.09 25.39
N PHE A 200 24.38 9.27 24.36
CA PHE A 200 25.69 8.78 23.99
C PHE A 200 26.33 9.69 22.92
N GLU A 201 27.65 9.55 22.73
CA GLU A 201 28.39 10.28 21.71
C GLU A 201 27.85 10.00 20.29
N ALA A 202 28.02 10.95 19.38
CA ALA A 202 27.48 10.85 18.02
C ALA A 202 28.00 9.65 17.20
N ASP A 203 29.12 9.05 17.60
CA ASP A 203 29.70 7.84 17.00
C ASP A 203 29.46 6.57 17.84
N HIS A 204 28.54 6.62 18.81
CA HIS A 204 28.16 5.48 19.63
C HIS A 204 27.69 4.32 18.77
N ALA A 205 28.05 3.11 19.19
CA ALA A 205 27.49 1.90 18.64
C ALA A 205 27.18 0.90 19.74
N TRP A 206 25.97 0.34 19.68
CA TRP A 206 25.55 -0.70 20.61
C TRP A 206 26.31 -2.00 20.35
N ASN A 207 26.91 -2.58 21.39
CA ASN A 207 27.63 -3.84 21.30
C ASN A 207 26.79 -4.98 21.87
N GLY A 208 26.66 -6.07 21.11
CA GLY A 208 26.03 -7.30 21.59
C GLY A 208 24.50 -7.27 21.64
N ILE A 209 23.84 -6.27 21.04
CA ILE A 209 22.39 -6.27 20.85
C ILE A 209 22.04 -7.20 19.70
N HIS A 210 21.17 -8.16 19.99
CA HIS A 210 20.67 -9.14 19.03
C HIS A 210 19.24 -9.52 19.42
N THR A 211 18.41 -9.88 18.44
CA THR A 211 17.05 -10.37 18.70
C THR A 211 17.08 -11.54 19.70
N GLY A 212 16.13 -11.56 20.63
CA GLY A 212 16.07 -12.54 21.71
C GLY A 212 16.86 -12.17 22.96
N LEU A 213 17.70 -11.12 22.93
CA LEU A 213 18.33 -10.60 24.14
C LEU A 213 17.27 -10.02 25.07
N VAL A 214 17.24 -10.47 26.32
CA VAL A 214 16.31 -9.96 27.35
C VAL A 214 17.05 -9.01 28.28
N PHE A 215 16.47 -7.83 28.51
CA PHE A 215 16.87 -6.93 29.57
C PHE A 215 16.02 -7.18 30.81
N SER A 216 16.66 -7.44 31.96
CA SER A 216 15.96 -7.47 33.24
C SER A 216 15.35 -6.10 33.55
N SER A 217 16.05 -5.01 33.18
CA SER A 217 15.50 -3.66 33.22
C SER A 217 16.23 -2.72 32.28
N ILE A 218 15.48 -1.78 31.69
CA ILE A 218 16.01 -0.62 30.97
C ILE A 218 15.47 0.62 31.67
N THR A 219 16.36 1.52 32.09
CA THR A 219 16.03 2.81 32.68
C THR A 219 16.40 3.91 31.69
N GLY A 220 15.61 4.98 31.61
CA GLY A 220 15.94 6.08 30.71
C GLY A 220 14.90 7.17 30.72
N ILE A 221 15.19 8.25 30.01
CA ILE A 221 14.27 9.39 29.88
C ILE A 221 13.57 9.28 28.54
N VAL A 222 12.25 9.48 28.52
CA VAL A 222 11.47 9.42 27.29
C VAL A 222 11.61 10.71 26.50
N ASP A 223 11.88 10.61 25.20
CA ASP A 223 11.75 11.72 24.26
C ASP A 223 10.67 11.42 23.22
N PHE A 224 10.39 12.41 22.37
CA PHE A 224 9.52 12.26 21.20
C PHE A 224 10.22 12.80 19.96
N SER A 225 10.37 11.96 18.94
CA SER A 225 10.92 12.37 17.65
C SER A 225 10.35 11.53 16.52
N TYR A 226 10.19 12.12 15.33
CA TYR A 226 9.70 11.44 14.13
C TYR A 226 8.40 10.62 14.33
N ASN A 227 7.49 11.11 15.17
CA ASN A 227 6.24 10.44 15.56
C ASN A 227 6.39 9.17 16.41
N SER A 228 7.49 9.04 17.15
CA SER A 228 7.78 7.91 18.03
C SER A 228 8.27 8.40 19.40
N TYR A 229 7.87 7.70 20.47
CA TYR A 229 8.44 7.89 21.79
C TYR A 229 9.55 6.87 22.02
N ALA A 230 10.72 7.32 22.47
CA ALA A 230 11.85 6.44 22.74
C ALA A 230 12.39 6.61 24.15
N ILE A 231 12.82 5.50 24.74
CA ILE A 231 13.57 5.53 26.00
C ILE A 231 15.03 5.80 25.65
N ASN A 232 15.60 6.83 26.25
CA ASN A 232 17.02 7.16 26.13
C ASN A 232 17.76 6.80 27.43
N PRO A 233 18.48 5.66 27.48
CA PRO A 233 19.35 5.32 28.61
C PRO A 233 20.43 6.38 28.75
N ARG A 234 20.73 6.81 29.98
CA ARG A 234 21.71 7.90 30.20
C ARG A 234 23.14 7.40 30.12
N ASP A 235 23.35 6.13 30.46
CA ASP A 235 24.62 5.43 30.32
C ASP A 235 24.40 3.91 30.26
N ALA A 236 25.48 3.13 30.16
CA ALA A 236 25.39 1.67 30.08
C ALA A 236 24.89 0.99 31.37
N ALA A 237 24.89 1.67 32.52
CA ALA A 237 24.38 1.10 33.77
C ALA A 237 22.85 1.10 33.82
N ASP A 238 22.20 1.92 32.99
CA ASP A 238 20.75 1.92 32.80
C ASP A 238 20.25 0.69 31.99
N LEU A 239 21.15 -0.15 31.45
CA LEU A 239 20.86 -1.35 30.66
C LEU A 239 21.31 -2.62 31.38
N LEU A 240 20.38 -3.32 32.05
CA LEU A 240 20.67 -4.56 32.77
C LEU A 240 20.13 -5.77 32.00
N THR A 241 21.01 -6.68 31.60
CA THR A 241 20.66 -7.91 30.85
C THR A 241 20.27 -9.06 31.76
N ASP A 242 19.25 -9.82 31.35
CA ASP A 242 18.92 -11.12 31.94
C ASP A 242 19.55 -12.24 31.12
N ASN A 243 20.71 -12.72 31.57
CA ASN A 243 21.44 -13.78 30.89
C ASN A 243 20.86 -15.19 31.12
N LEU A 244 19.77 -15.32 31.90
CA LEU A 244 19.13 -16.61 32.22
C LEU A 244 17.74 -16.77 31.57
N ALA A 245 17.15 -15.68 31.08
CA ALA A 245 15.85 -15.71 30.42
C ALA A 245 15.94 -16.47 29.08
N ILE A 246 15.12 -17.52 28.95
CA ILE A 246 14.89 -18.21 27.67
C ILE A 246 13.89 -17.37 26.87
N SER A 247 14.19 -17.11 25.61
CA SER A 247 13.28 -16.47 24.66
C SER A 247 13.11 -17.30 23.39
N LEU A 248 11.92 -17.18 22.78
CA LEU A 248 11.60 -17.76 21.48
C LEU A 248 11.22 -16.67 20.48
N HIS A 249 11.76 -16.76 19.27
CA HIS A 249 11.48 -15.83 18.18
C HIS A 249 11.06 -16.56 16.90
N ILE A 250 10.01 -16.06 16.26
CA ILE A 250 9.62 -16.41 14.90
C ILE A 250 9.83 -15.17 14.01
N PRO A 251 10.57 -15.27 12.90
CA PRO A 251 10.81 -14.12 12.03
C PRO A 251 9.59 -13.79 11.16
N HIS A 252 9.55 -12.54 10.68
CA HIS A 252 8.70 -12.15 9.56
C HIS A 252 9.35 -12.59 8.24
N LEU A 253 8.62 -13.34 7.42
CA LEU A 253 9.11 -13.91 6.16
C LEU A 253 8.18 -13.56 5.00
N THR A 254 8.74 -13.59 3.79
CA THR A 254 7.96 -13.47 2.55
C THR A 254 8.07 -14.76 1.75
N ALA A 255 6.97 -15.18 1.13
CA ALA A 255 6.92 -16.35 0.25
C ALA A 255 6.16 -16.04 -1.05
N ALA A 256 6.48 -16.78 -2.10
CA ALA A 256 5.73 -16.78 -3.35
C ALA A 256 4.44 -17.61 -3.20
N LEU A 257 3.37 -17.23 -3.88
CA LEU A 257 2.19 -18.08 -4.05
C LEU A 257 2.59 -19.42 -4.69
N ASP A 258 1.94 -20.52 -4.30
CA ASP A 258 2.21 -21.87 -4.78
C ASP A 258 3.67 -22.31 -4.58
N SER A 259 4.28 -21.88 -3.48
CA SER A 259 5.65 -22.25 -3.12
C SER A 259 5.74 -22.84 -1.71
N GLN A 260 6.82 -23.60 -1.49
CA GLN A 260 7.18 -24.09 -0.17
C GLN A 260 8.06 -23.04 0.54
N LEU A 261 7.80 -22.79 1.82
CA LEU A 261 8.66 -21.99 2.69
C LEU A 261 9.02 -22.73 3.97
N THR A 262 10.12 -22.31 4.61
CA THR A 262 10.58 -22.83 5.90
C THR A 262 10.64 -21.70 6.90
N VAL A 263 9.91 -21.83 8.00
CA VAL A 263 9.88 -20.90 9.13
C VAL A 263 10.78 -21.44 10.25
N PRO A 264 11.90 -20.80 10.60
CA PRO A 264 12.67 -21.16 11.76
C PRO A 264 12.03 -20.62 13.04
N MET A 265 11.97 -21.47 14.07
CA MET A 265 11.66 -21.04 15.43
C MET A 265 12.99 -20.95 16.17
N GLN A 266 13.43 -19.75 16.47
CA GLN A 266 14.70 -19.48 17.12
C GLN A 266 14.52 -19.48 18.63
N ALA A 267 15.45 -20.11 19.34
CA ALA A 267 15.51 -20.10 20.80
C ALA A 267 16.85 -19.52 21.26
N HIS A 268 16.80 -18.76 22.34
CA HIS A 268 17.97 -18.16 22.96
C HIS A 268 18.11 -18.59 24.42
N ASN A 269 19.36 -18.68 24.89
CA ASN A 269 19.71 -18.88 26.29
C ASN A 269 19.09 -20.12 26.96
N ILE A 270 18.87 -21.21 26.21
CA ILE A 270 18.49 -22.48 26.83
C ILE A 270 19.68 -22.96 27.68
N SER A 271 19.52 -22.87 29.01
CA SER A 271 20.55 -23.27 29.96
C SER A 271 20.64 -24.81 30.09
N ALA A 272 21.86 -25.31 30.24
CA ALA A 272 22.10 -26.72 30.58
C ALA A 272 21.67 -27.08 32.03
N GLU A 273 21.36 -26.08 32.86
CA GLU A 273 20.86 -26.22 34.24
C GLU A 273 19.59 -25.36 34.38
N PRO A 274 18.41 -25.91 34.71
CA PRO A 274 18.15 -27.24 35.28
C PRO A 274 18.19 -28.41 34.26
N GLY A 275 18.45 -28.12 32.99
CA GLY A 275 18.66 -29.13 31.95
C GLY A 275 17.34 -29.64 31.35
N TYR A 276 16.64 -28.79 30.61
CA TYR A 276 15.34 -29.11 30.02
C TYR A 276 15.42 -30.29 29.03
N THR A 277 14.70 -31.37 29.31
CA THR A 277 14.59 -32.54 28.43
C THR A 277 13.29 -32.57 27.62
N SER A 278 12.46 -31.54 27.73
CA SER A 278 11.19 -31.43 27.04
C SER A 278 10.75 -29.99 26.86
N TYR A 279 9.97 -29.71 25.81
CA TYR A 279 9.21 -28.48 25.66
C TYR A 279 7.85 -28.77 25.02
N ALA A 280 6.91 -27.83 25.14
CA ALA A 280 5.64 -27.84 24.43
C ALA A 280 5.24 -26.41 24.06
N PHE A 281 4.51 -26.24 22.97
CA PHE A 281 3.92 -24.96 22.58
C PHE A 281 2.73 -25.17 21.63
N ASP A 282 1.89 -24.14 21.57
CA ASP A 282 0.84 -24.01 20.57
C ASP A 282 1.20 -22.88 19.59
N LEU A 283 0.93 -23.10 18.30
CA LEU A 283 1.16 -22.12 17.24
C LEU A 283 -0.10 -21.94 16.39
N TYR A 284 -0.63 -20.71 16.37
CA TYR A 284 -1.70 -20.30 15.46
C TYR A 284 -1.14 -19.81 14.13
N TYR A 285 -1.85 -20.12 13.03
CA TYR A 285 -1.60 -19.61 11.68
C TYR A 285 -2.94 -19.53 10.90
N ASP A 286 -2.98 -18.80 9.79
CA ASP A 286 -4.16 -18.77 8.91
C ASP A 286 -4.13 -19.97 7.93
N PRO A 287 -5.06 -20.96 8.06
CA PRO A 287 -5.08 -22.14 7.21
C PRO A 287 -5.60 -21.89 5.78
N GLN A 288 -6.15 -20.70 5.50
CA GLN A 288 -6.46 -20.30 4.13
C GLN A 288 -5.18 -19.89 3.39
N ILE A 289 -4.27 -19.18 4.06
CA ILE A 289 -3.04 -18.66 3.46
C ILE A 289 -1.94 -19.73 3.44
N LEU A 290 -1.72 -20.43 4.57
CA LEU A 290 -0.65 -21.42 4.71
C LEU A 290 -1.20 -22.83 4.96
N GLU A 291 -0.57 -23.83 4.36
CA GLU A 291 -0.80 -25.24 4.67
C GLU A 291 0.45 -25.84 5.32
N TYR A 292 0.32 -26.30 6.57
CA TYR A 292 1.41 -27.00 7.26
C TYR A 292 1.80 -28.29 6.53
N ARG A 293 3.12 -28.52 6.34
CA ARG A 293 3.66 -29.71 5.68
C ARG A 293 4.36 -30.67 6.65
N ASN A 294 5.41 -30.21 7.34
CA ASN A 294 6.19 -31.02 8.29
C ASN A 294 7.09 -30.16 9.20
N ILE A 295 7.70 -30.79 10.21
CA ILE A 295 8.77 -30.22 11.05
C ILE A 295 10.12 -30.79 10.63
N VAL A 296 11.17 -29.95 10.64
CA VAL A 296 12.56 -30.31 10.41
C VAL A 296 13.38 -30.13 11.70
N GLN A 297 13.95 -31.22 12.21
CA GLN A 297 14.85 -31.24 13.39
C GLN A 297 16.33 -31.34 13.05
N THR A 298 16.68 -31.67 11.79
CA THR A 298 18.09 -31.84 11.42
C THR A 298 18.80 -30.49 11.49
N GLY A 299 19.92 -30.40 12.21
CA GLY A 299 20.67 -29.16 12.40
C GLY A 299 20.03 -28.16 13.37
N THR A 300 19.03 -28.56 14.17
CA THR A 300 18.35 -27.70 15.16
C THR A 300 18.66 -28.18 16.58
N LEU A 301 18.31 -27.41 17.61
CA LEU A 301 18.48 -27.80 19.03
C LEU A 301 17.64 -29.03 19.40
N SER A 302 16.54 -29.26 18.67
CA SER A 302 15.70 -30.45 18.83
C SER A 302 16.23 -31.70 18.10
N GLN A 303 17.43 -31.66 17.54
CA GLN A 303 18.01 -32.80 16.85
C GLN A 303 18.19 -34.00 17.79
N GLY A 304 17.65 -35.16 17.38
CA GLY A 304 17.83 -36.44 18.11
C GLY A 304 16.81 -36.70 19.22
N GLY A 305 15.88 -35.79 19.48
CA GLY A 305 14.70 -36.06 20.32
C GLY A 305 13.46 -36.45 19.51
N THR A 306 12.37 -36.73 20.21
CA THR A 306 11.08 -37.14 19.65
C THR A 306 10.10 -35.98 19.71
N ILE A 307 9.43 -35.67 18.59
CA ILE A 307 8.34 -34.70 18.51
C ILE A 307 7.01 -35.45 18.38
N ASP A 308 6.02 -35.05 19.18
CA ASP A 308 4.61 -35.37 18.99
C ASP A 308 3.86 -34.10 18.58
N LEU A 309 3.03 -34.20 17.54
CA LEU A 309 2.34 -33.07 16.92
C LEU A 309 0.88 -33.42 16.70
N GLN A 310 -0.01 -32.54 17.17
CA GLN A 310 -1.41 -32.53 16.75
C GLN A 310 -1.63 -31.35 15.78
N ASN A 311 -2.07 -31.66 14.56
CA ASN A 311 -2.33 -30.67 13.52
C ASN A 311 -3.84 -30.54 13.30
N SER A 312 -4.39 -29.37 13.62
CA SER A 312 -5.73 -28.95 13.22
C SER A 312 -5.60 -27.74 12.28
N PRO A 313 -6.56 -27.50 11.36
CA PRO A 313 -6.52 -26.30 10.52
C PRO A 313 -6.37 -25.02 11.36
N GLY A 314 -5.25 -24.31 11.16
CA GLY A 314 -4.91 -23.06 11.84
C GLY A 314 -4.29 -23.19 13.24
N LEU A 315 -4.07 -24.42 13.74
CA LEU A 315 -3.46 -24.64 15.06
C LEU A 315 -2.56 -25.88 15.06
N LEU A 316 -1.30 -25.68 15.46
CA LEU A 316 -0.34 -26.76 15.74
C LEU A 316 -0.12 -26.85 17.24
N ASN A 317 -0.37 -28.03 17.84
CA ASN A 317 0.05 -28.33 19.21
C ASN A 317 1.29 -29.23 19.15
N VAL A 318 2.44 -28.71 19.59
CA VAL A 318 3.74 -29.38 19.48
C VAL A 318 4.25 -29.74 20.87
N SER A 319 4.71 -30.98 21.03
CA SER A 319 5.47 -31.39 22.22
C SER A 319 6.73 -32.15 21.81
N PHE A 320 7.78 -32.01 22.61
CA PHE A 320 9.08 -32.60 22.35
C PHE A 320 9.66 -33.21 23.62
N GLN A 321 10.39 -34.32 23.45
CA GLN A 321 11.17 -34.97 24.51
C GLN A 321 12.50 -35.51 23.99
N CYS A 322 13.55 -35.44 24.82
CA CYS A 322 14.86 -36.00 24.53
C CYS A 322 15.54 -36.58 25.78
N ASP A 323 16.55 -37.43 25.58
CA ASP A 323 17.30 -38.04 26.69
C ASP A 323 18.38 -37.12 27.28
N ASN A 324 18.88 -36.17 26.48
CA ASN A 324 19.92 -35.22 26.89
C ASN A 324 19.30 -33.82 27.03
N ALA A 325 19.70 -33.08 28.07
CA ALA A 325 19.27 -31.71 28.26
C ALA A 325 19.54 -30.84 27.02
N LEU A 326 18.54 -30.05 26.64
CA LEU A 326 18.66 -28.99 25.66
C LEU A 326 19.59 -27.90 26.21
N SER A 327 20.39 -27.30 25.33
CA SER A 327 21.22 -26.16 25.68
C SER A 327 21.63 -25.35 24.45
N GLY A 328 21.79 -24.04 24.61
CA GLY A 328 22.35 -23.15 23.60
C GLY A 328 21.35 -22.19 22.97
N THR A 329 21.78 -21.59 21.86
CA THR A 329 21.04 -20.59 21.07
C THR A 329 21.07 -21.02 19.59
N GLY A 330 19.93 -20.91 18.91
CA GLY A 330 19.77 -21.26 17.49
C GLY A 330 18.35 -21.72 17.18
N ASP A 331 18.13 -22.33 16.01
CA ASP A 331 16.81 -22.89 15.67
C ASP A 331 16.45 -23.99 16.68
N LEU A 332 15.35 -23.82 17.42
CA LEU A 332 14.73 -24.88 18.21
C LEU A 332 14.27 -26.00 17.27
N LEU A 333 13.47 -25.63 16.27
CA LEU A 333 13.01 -26.45 15.16
C LEU A 333 12.69 -25.56 13.95
N ARG A 334 12.38 -26.17 12.82
CA ARG A 334 11.90 -25.47 11.62
C ARG A 334 10.58 -26.05 11.14
N LEU A 335 9.64 -25.21 10.75
CA LEU A 335 8.31 -25.57 10.26
C LEU A 335 8.25 -25.34 8.75
N ASN A 336 7.85 -26.36 7.99
CA ASN A 336 7.61 -26.20 6.55
C ASN A 336 6.12 -25.95 6.29
N PHE A 337 5.85 -24.91 5.51
CA PHE A 337 4.52 -24.56 5.02
C PHE A 337 4.51 -24.53 3.50
N TRP A 338 3.30 -24.67 2.94
CA TRP A 338 3.00 -24.37 1.55
C TRP A 338 2.08 -23.16 1.47
N ALA A 339 2.39 -22.21 0.60
CA ALA A 339 1.64 -20.98 0.43
C ALA A 339 0.47 -21.17 -0.55
N ASN A 340 -0.76 -21.32 -0.01
CA ASN A 340 -1.98 -21.62 -0.78
C ASN A 340 -2.66 -20.37 -1.34
N HIS A 341 -2.67 -19.29 -0.58
CA HIS A 341 -3.29 -18.02 -0.98
C HIS A 341 -2.38 -16.87 -0.57
N THR A 342 -2.52 -15.76 -1.28
CA THR A 342 -1.89 -14.48 -0.95
C THR A 342 -2.47 -13.87 0.32
N GLY A 343 -1.67 -13.05 0.99
CA GLY A 343 -2.05 -12.37 2.24
C GLY A 343 -0.98 -12.55 3.33
N VAL A 344 -1.28 -12.10 4.54
CA VAL A 344 -0.39 -12.23 5.71
C VAL A 344 -0.98 -13.24 6.68
N SER A 345 -0.22 -14.29 7.00
CA SER A 345 -0.53 -15.19 8.12
C SER A 345 0.38 -14.82 9.31
N GLU A 346 -0.21 -14.25 10.35
CA GLU A 346 0.47 -14.14 11.65
C GLU A 346 0.79 -15.53 12.21
N LEU A 347 1.94 -15.66 12.87
CA LEU A 347 2.45 -16.88 13.48
C LEU A 347 2.57 -16.65 14.99
N ASN A 348 1.47 -16.92 15.69
CA ASN A 348 1.34 -16.59 17.12
C ASN A 348 1.59 -17.81 18.01
N LEU A 349 2.64 -17.73 18.81
CA LEU A 349 2.96 -18.71 19.85
C LEU A 349 2.19 -18.40 21.14
N PHE A 350 1.73 -19.46 21.80
CA PHE A 350 1.15 -19.40 23.13
C PHE A 350 1.34 -20.73 23.85
N ASP A 351 1.10 -20.73 25.17
CA ASP A 351 1.27 -21.91 26.04
C ASP A 351 2.64 -22.58 25.85
N VAL A 352 3.70 -21.77 25.84
CA VAL A 352 5.09 -22.24 25.66
C VAL A 352 5.66 -22.69 27.00
N PHE A 353 6.08 -23.95 27.08
CA PHE A 353 6.71 -24.53 28.27
C PHE A 353 8.02 -25.21 27.93
N PHE A 354 9.03 -25.00 28.77
CA PHE A 354 10.22 -25.84 28.83
C PHE A 354 10.17 -26.61 30.16
N GLY A 355 10.08 -27.94 30.10
CA GLY A 355 9.81 -28.76 31.29
C GLY A 355 8.49 -28.34 31.97
N ALA A 356 8.59 -27.76 33.17
CA ALA A 356 7.46 -27.20 33.91
C ALA A 356 7.41 -25.66 33.89
N ASP A 357 8.43 -25.01 33.30
CA ASP A 357 8.60 -23.57 33.33
C ASP A 357 7.89 -22.95 32.13
N HIS A 358 7.03 -21.97 32.40
CA HIS A 358 6.31 -21.22 31.38
C HIS A 358 7.20 -20.12 30.82
N ILE A 359 7.40 -20.10 29.51
CA ILE A 359 8.23 -19.11 28.82
C ILE A 359 7.34 -17.96 28.36
N THR A 360 7.63 -16.76 28.82
CA THR A 360 6.86 -15.55 28.51
C THR A 360 7.56 -14.62 27.52
N HIS A 361 8.87 -14.80 27.29
CA HIS A 361 9.64 -14.03 26.32
C HIS A 361 9.48 -14.66 24.93
N ILE A 362 8.47 -14.18 24.22
CA ILE A 362 8.07 -14.71 22.92
C ILE A 362 7.92 -13.53 21.97
N SER A 363 8.62 -13.60 20.86
CA SER A 363 8.45 -12.71 19.72
C SER A 363 7.81 -13.49 18.56
N ASN A 364 6.56 -13.13 18.27
CA ASN A 364 5.80 -13.72 17.17
C ASN A 364 6.28 -13.15 15.82
N GLY A 365 6.05 -13.92 14.76
CA GLY A 365 6.40 -13.54 13.39
C GLY A 365 5.18 -13.61 12.47
N SER A 366 5.42 -13.45 11.18
CA SER A 366 4.38 -13.60 10.17
C SER A 366 4.96 -14.12 8.86
N VAL A 367 4.10 -14.63 7.99
CA VAL A 367 4.45 -14.96 6.61
C VAL A 367 3.56 -14.18 5.68
N THR A 368 4.16 -13.31 4.88
CA THR A 368 3.50 -12.61 3.78
C THR A 368 3.64 -13.42 2.50
N VAL A 369 2.52 -13.94 1.99
CA VAL A 369 2.47 -14.64 0.70
C VAL A 369 2.14 -13.62 -0.39
N ASN A 370 3.09 -13.40 -1.28
CA ASN A 370 2.95 -12.53 -2.43
C ASN A 370 2.59 -13.32 -3.68
N SER A 371 1.76 -12.72 -4.52
CA SER A 371 1.43 -13.25 -5.83
C SER A 371 2.68 -13.26 -6.73
N ASN A 372 2.97 -14.40 -7.37
CA ASN A 372 3.98 -14.46 -8.45
C ASN A 372 3.63 -13.55 -9.64
N TYR A 373 2.39 -13.06 -9.69
CA TYR A 373 1.88 -12.19 -10.75
C TYR A 373 2.26 -10.72 -10.57
N ASN A 374 2.82 -10.28 -9.43
CA ASN A 374 3.29 -8.89 -9.28
C ASN A 374 4.72 -8.73 -9.82
N THR A 375 4.86 -8.76 -11.15
CA THR A 375 6.13 -8.61 -11.87
C THR A 375 5.92 -7.80 -13.16
N LEU A 376 6.98 -7.29 -13.78
CA LEU A 376 6.84 -6.59 -15.07
C LEU A 376 6.09 -7.46 -16.10
N GLY A 377 5.12 -6.87 -16.79
CA GLY A 377 4.37 -7.54 -17.85
C GLY A 377 5.08 -7.53 -19.19
N ASP A 378 4.41 -8.08 -20.20
CA ASP A 378 4.80 -7.94 -21.59
C ASP A 378 4.38 -6.56 -22.12
N THR A 379 5.35 -5.75 -22.50
CA THR A 379 5.10 -4.38 -22.99
C THR A 379 5.15 -4.37 -24.50
N LEU A 380 4.32 -3.55 -25.15
CA LEU A 380 4.33 -3.48 -26.61
C LEU A 380 5.69 -3.02 -27.14
N THR A 381 6.31 -3.84 -27.98
CA THR A 381 7.59 -3.53 -28.62
C THR A 381 7.48 -3.51 -30.14
N VAL A 382 7.27 -4.66 -30.77
CA VAL A 382 7.22 -4.79 -32.23
C VAL A 382 5.78 -4.92 -32.69
N ILE A 383 5.04 -5.93 -32.23
CA ILE A 383 3.64 -6.17 -32.62
C ILE A 383 2.75 -5.14 -31.93
N GLN A 384 2.02 -4.37 -32.73
CA GLN A 384 1.12 -3.32 -32.25
C GLN A 384 -0.34 -3.66 -32.49
N ARG A 385 -0.61 -4.54 -33.46
CA ARG A 385 -1.93 -5.11 -33.73
C ARG A 385 -1.77 -6.34 -34.63
N PRO A 386 -2.53 -7.43 -34.42
CA PRO A 386 -3.38 -7.66 -33.25
C PRO A 386 -2.59 -7.90 -31.97
N ILE A 387 -3.21 -7.55 -30.85
CA ILE A 387 -2.65 -7.67 -29.49
C ILE A 387 -3.71 -8.25 -28.55
N LEU A 388 -3.32 -8.68 -27.34
CA LEU A 388 -4.19 -9.32 -26.34
C LEU A 388 -5.57 -8.64 -26.18
N ASN A 389 -5.57 -7.32 -26.09
CA ASN A 389 -6.77 -6.51 -25.81
C ASN A 389 -7.45 -5.93 -27.06
N ILE A 390 -6.86 -6.16 -28.25
CA ILE A 390 -7.44 -5.85 -29.57
C ILE A 390 -7.10 -7.02 -30.51
N PRO A 391 -7.68 -8.22 -30.27
CA PRO A 391 -7.37 -9.41 -31.04
C PRO A 391 -7.98 -9.34 -32.45
N ALA A 392 -7.48 -10.19 -33.35
CA ALA A 392 -8.06 -10.39 -34.67
C ALA A 392 -8.84 -11.70 -34.74
N ILE A 393 -10.00 -11.71 -35.40
CA ILE A 393 -10.80 -12.91 -35.64
C ILE A 393 -10.88 -13.15 -37.14
N HIS A 394 -10.31 -14.26 -37.61
CA HIS A 394 -10.22 -14.59 -39.03
C HIS A 394 -10.56 -16.05 -39.36
N SER A 395 -10.94 -16.28 -40.62
CA SER A 395 -11.10 -17.62 -41.19
C SER A 395 -9.97 -17.97 -42.17
N PRO A 396 -9.64 -19.25 -42.38
CA PRO A 396 -8.67 -19.66 -43.39
C PRO A 396 -8.97 -19.07 -44.77
N GLY A 397 -7.92 -18.57 -45.43
CA GLY A 397 -7.98 -17.90 -46.74
C GLY A 397 -8.15 -16.39 -46.68
N GLU A 398 -8.51 -15.82 -45.53
CA GLU A 398 -8.59 -14.37 -45.35
C GLU A 398 -7.21 -13.74 -45.22
N THR A 399 -7.12 -12.47 -45.61
CA THR A 399 -5.96 -11.64 -45.34
C THR A 399 -6.12 -10.95 -43.99
N MET A 400 -5.11 -11.08 -43.13
CA MET A 400 -4.97 -10.36 -41.87
C MET A 400 -3.86 -9.32 -42.00
N THR A 401 -4.06 -8.15 -41.41
CA THR A 401 -3.04 -7.11 -41.29
C THR A 401 -2.38 -7.19 -39.92
N ILE A 402 -1.05 -7.26 -39.90
CA ILE A 402 -0.24 -7.08 -38.69
C ILE A 402 0.41 -5.70 -38.76
N THR A 403 0.23 -4.90 -37.73
CA THR A 403 0.90 -3.61 -37.56
C THR A 403 2.13 -3.80 -36.68
N CYS A 404 3.30 -3.41 -37.16
CA CYS A 404 4.58 -3.55 -36.44
C CYS A 404 5.33 -2.22 -36.31
N LEU A 405 6.03 -2.02 -35.19
CA LEU A 405 7.12 -1.04 -35.06
C LEU A 405 8.45 -1.74 -35.34
N ALA A 406 9.15 -1.25 -36.36
CA ALA A 406 10.48 -1.70 -36.71
C ALA A 406 11.19 -0.60 -37.53
N PRO A 407 12.53 -0.53 -37.52
CA PRO A 407 13.26 0.41 -38.38
C PRO A 407 12.88 0.24 -39.86
N GLU A 408 12.98 1.33 -40.65
CA GLU A 408 12.80 1.27 -42.12
C GLU A 408 13.75 0.30 -42.82
N THR A 409 14.88 -0.01 -42.20
CA THR A 409 15.87 -0.98 -42.71
C THR A 409 15.48 -2.44 -42.47
N ALA A 410 14.39 -2.70 -41.73
CA ALA A 410 13.92 -4.06 -41.48
C ALA A 410 13.44 -4.72 -42.79
N THR A 411 13.87 -5.96 -43.00
CA THR A 411 13.50 -6.79 -44.14
C THR A 411 13.24 -8.22 -43.68
N GLY A 412 12.74 -9.07 -44.57
CA GLY A 412 12.56 -10.50 -44.28
C GLY A 412 11.59 -10.78 -43.14
N PHE A 413 10.47 -10.04 -43.08
CA PHE A 413 9.43 -10.30 -42.11
C PHE A 413 8.85 -11.70 -42.27
N GLU A 414 8.73 -12.41 -41.16
CA GLU A 414 8.08 -13.71 -41.06
C GLU A 414 7.11 -13.69 -39.88
N ALA A 415 5.97 -14.35 -40.01
CA ALA A 415 4.94 -14.39 -38.98
C ALA A 415 4.39 -15.80 -38.78
N TRP A 416 3.95 -16.11 -37.56
CA TRP A 416 3.39 -17.41 -37.19
C TRP A 416 2.24 -17.27 -36.20
N LEU A 417 1.29 -18.20 -36.29
CA LEU A 417 0.36 -18.52 -35.21
C LEU A 417 1.03 -19.55 -34.30
N VAL A 418 1.02 -19.30 -33.00
CA VAL A 418 1.60 -20.21 -31.99
C VAL A 418 0.50 -20.63 -31.03
N HIS A 419 0.42 -21.92 -30.75
CA HIS A 419 -0.47 -22.47 -29.73
C HIS A 419 0.22 -23.67 -29.08
N GLU A 420 0.52 -23.54 -27.80
CA GLU A 420 1.39 -24.46 -27.06
C GLU A 420 2.71 -24.74 -27.84
N ASN A 421 2.94 -25.99 -28.22
CA ASN A 421 4.13 -26.41 -28.97
C ASN A 421 3.92 -26.40 -30.49
N LYS A 422 2.73 -26.01 -30.98
CA LYS A 422 2.43 -25.93 -32.42
C LYS A 422 2.71 -24.52 -32.93
N ARG A 423 3.31 -24.45 -34.11
CA ARG A 423 3.66 -23.20 -34.79
C ARG A 423 3.27 -23.30 -36.26
N VAL A 424 2.38 -22.43 -36.72
CA VAL A 424 1.82 -22.42 -38.08
C VAL A 424 2.27 -21.15 -38.78
N SER A 425 2.96 -21.28 -39.91
CA SER A 425 3.45 -20.13 -40.67
C SER A 425 2.31 -19.35 -41.31
N LEU A 426 2.35 -18.02 -41.18
CA LEU A 426 1.48 -17.06 -41.84
C LEU A 426 2.18 -16.53 -43.11
N PRO A 427 1.78 -16.96 -44.32
CA PRO A 427 2.43 -16.50 -45.54
C PRO A 427 2.26 -15.00 -45.75
N LEU A 428 3.38 -14.28 -45.83
CA LEU A 428 3.41 -12.84 -46.10
C LEU A 428 3.06 -12.55 -47.57
N GLN A 429 2.08 -11.68 -47.81
CA GLN A 429 1.71 -11.13 -49.11
C GLN A 429 2.46 -9.83 -49.42
N SER A 430 2.53 -8.92 -48.44
CA SER A 430 3.24 -7.66 -48.58
C SER A 430 3.68 -7.12 -47.22
N ALA A 431 4.72 -6.28 -47.22
CA ALA A 431 5.15 -5.49 -46.09
C ALA A 431 5.32 -4.04 -46.57
N THR A 432 4.54 -3.12 -46.01
CA THR A 432 4.52 -1.72 -46.44
C THR A 432 4.77 -0.82 -45.24
N MET A 433 5.79 0.03 -45.33
CA MET A 433 6.01 1.10 -44.36
C MET A 433 5.04 2.26 -44.63
N GLN A 434 4.41 2.77 -43.58
CA GLN A 434 3.69 4.04 -43.60
C GLN A 434 4.31 5.01 -42.63
N GLY A 435 4.35 6.29 -43.01
CA GLY A 435 4.79 7.37 -42.14
C GLY A 435 3.63 8.05 -41.42
N ASN A 436 3.97 8.80 -40.37
CA ASN A 436 3.04 9.62 -39.58
C ASN A 436 1.89 8.84 -38.89
N PRO A 437 2.17 7.99 -37.87
CA PRO A 437 3.49 7.52 -37.39
C PRO A 437 4.16 6.45 -38.25
N ASP A 438 5.48 6.34 -38.14
CA ASP A 438 6.26 5.31 -38.83
C ASP A 438 5.91 3.91 -38.30
N ARG A 439 5.36 3.06 -39.17
CA ARG A 439 4.95 1.68 -38.84
C ARG A 439 4.83 0.81 -40.08
N TRP A 440 5.13 -0.48 -39.91
CA TRP A 440 4.96 -1.49 -40.93
C TRP A 440 3.55 -2.07 -40.89
N PHE A 441 2.94 -2.25 -42.06
CA PHE A 441 1.76 -3.05 -42.27
C PHE A 441 2.14 -4.31 -43.05
N LEU A 442 2.04 -5.46 -42.39
CA LEU A 442 2.27 -6.77 -42.97
C LEU A 442 0.92 -7.38 -43.35
N GLN A 443 0.70 -7.66 -44.62
CA GLN A 443 -0.48 -8.41 -45.07
C GLN A 443 -0.12 -9.88 -45.11
N VAL A 444 -0.80 -10.72 -44.34
CA VAL A 444 -0.57 -12.17 -44.27
C VAL A 444 -1.84 -12.94 -44.61
N ILE A 445 -1.72 -14.13 -45.19
CA ILE A 445 -2.87 -15.03 -45.42
C ILE A 445 -3.01 -15.96 -44.22
N ILE A 446 -4.23 -16.17 -43.75
CA ILE A 446 -4.52 -17.24 -42.78
C ILE A 446 -4.51 -18.59 -43.50
N PRO A 447 -3.58 -19.50 -43.18
CA PRO A 447 -3.56 -20.82 -43.79
C PRO A 447 -4.66 -21.72 -43.22
N PRO A 448 -4.94 -22.88 -43.84
CA PRO A 448 -5.67 -23.95 -43.17
C PRO A 448 -4.97 -24.34 -41.86
N VAL A 449 -5.73 -24.44 -40.77
CA VAL A 449 -5.28 -24.87 -39.45
C VAL A 449 -5.99 -26.16 -39.07
N GLU A 450 -5.35 -26.99 -38.23
CA GLU A 450 -5.96 -28.22 -37.72
C GLU A 450 -6.96 -27.97 -36.59
N VAL A 451 -6.80 -26.84 -35.88
CA VAL A 451 -7.56 -26.48 -34.69
C VAL A 451 -8.05 -25.04 -34.84
N TYR A 452 -9.30 -24.77 -34.44
CA TYR A 452 -9.92 -23.45 -34.54
C TYR A 452 -10.00 -22.81 -33.15
N GLU A 453 -8.92 -22.16 -32.74
CA GLU A 453 -8.73 -21.62 -31.39
C GLU A 453 -8.08 -20.24 -31.40
N LEU A 454 -7.81 -19.73 -30.19
CA LEU A 454 -7.06 -18.51 -29.94
C LEU A 454 -5.56 -18.84 -29.95
N TYR A 455 -4.82 -18.09 -30.75
CA TYR A 455 -3.38 -18.25 -30.97
C TYR A 455 -2.62 -17.01 -30.50
N ASP A 456 -1.40 -17.24 -30.05
CA ASP A 456 -0.38 -16.21 -29.97
C ASP A 456 0.08 -15.84 -31.38
N LEU A 457 0.49 -14.59 -31.58
CA LEU A 457 1.09 -14.10 -32.82
C LEU A 457 2.58 -13.87 -32.61
N GLU A 458 3.41 -14.55 -33.38
CA GLU A 458 4.87 -14.34 -33.40
C GLU A 458 5.30 -13.63 -34.68
N VAL A 459 6.20 -12.64 -34.58
CA VAL A 459 6.79 -11.92 -35.73
C VAL A 459 8.30 -11.82 -35.59
N ASN A 460 9.01 -12.16 -36.67
CA ASN A 460 10.46 -12.03 -36.77
C ASN A 460 10.84 -11.16 -37.98
N ALA A 461 11.98 -10.47 -37.89
CA ALA A 461 12.59 -9.79 -39.04
C ALA A 461 14.11 -9.66 -38.87
N THR A 462 14.80 -9.18 -39.92
CA THR A 462 16.24 -8.90 -39.86
C THR A 462 16.58 -7.89 -38.76
N GLY A 463 17.78 -7.99 -38.20
CA GLY A 463 18.25 -7.07 -37.16
C GLY A 463 17.92 -7.50 -35.73
N GLY A 464 17.51 -8.77 -35.54
CA GLY A 464 17.19 -9.32 -34.22
C GLY A 464 15.77 -8.98 -33.74
N ILE A 465 14.89 -8.57 -34.67
CA ILE A 465 13.48 -8.32 -34.36
C ILE A 465 12.80 -9.67 -34.14
N HIS A 466 12.25 -9.83 -32.94
CA HIS A 466 11.45 -10.97 -32.49
C HIS A 466 10.45 -10.42 -31.48
N ASP A 467 9.19 -10.80 -31.62
CA ASP A 467 8.13 -10.44 -30.68
C ASP A 467 6.98 -11.45 -30.73
N VAL A 468 6.28 -11.60 -29.61
CA VAL A 468 5.15 -12.52 -29.45
C VAL A 468 4.03 -11.81 -28.71
N SER A 469 2.89 -11.63 -29.36
CA SER A 469 1.68 -11.13 -28.69
C SER A 469 0.75 -12.30 -28.33
N ARG A 470 0.48 -12.45 -27.03
CA ARG A 470 -0.35 -13.55 -26.53
C ARG A 470 -1.82 -13.40 -26.85
N ASN A 471 -2.50 -14.51 -27.09
CA ASN A 471 -3.96 -14.56 -27.32
C ASN A 471 -4.47 -13.52 -28.35
N ALA A 472 -3.67 -13.24 -29.37
CA ALA A 472 -3.89 -12.12 -30.28
C ALA A 472 -4.73 -12.49 -31.51
N VAL A 473 -4.80 -13.78 -31.90
CA VAL A 473 -5.44 -14.19 -33.16
C VAL A 473 -6.36 -15.39 -32.96
N GLN A 474 -7.66 -15.17 -33.08
CA GLN A 474 -8.66 -16.23 -33.11
C GLN A 474 -8.87 -16.72 -34.53
N ILE A 475 -8.69 -18.02 -34.75
CA ILE A 475 -9.07 -18.66 -36.01
C ILE A 475 -10.42 -19.35 -35.83
N VAL A 476 -11.36 -19.05 -36.73
CA VAL A 476 -12.69 -19.66 -36.78
C VAL A 476 -12.92 -20.32 -38.14
N PRO A 477 -13.74 -21.39 -38.23
CA PRO A 477 -14.06 -22.02 -39.51
C PRO A 477 -14.90 -21.10 -40.42
N SER A 478 -15.77 -20.28 -39.80
CA SER A 478 -16.62 -19.28 -40.44
C SER A 478 -17.18 -18.35 -39.38
N ARG A 479 -17.43 -17.07 -39.71
CA ARG A 479 -18.14 -16.14 -38.81
C ARG A 479 -19.62 -16.50 -38.70
N LYS A 480 -20.15 -16.52 -37.49
CA LYS A 480 -21.56 -16.85 -37.22
C LYS A 480 -22.45 -15.63 -37.48
N THR A 481 -23.66 -15.86 -38.01
CA THR A 481 -24.71 -14.82 -38.11
C THR A 481 -25.60 -14.77 -36.86
N ASN A 482 -25.63 -15.86 -36.09
CA ASN A 482 -26.28 -15.96 -34.80
C ASN A 482 -25.24 -16.33 -33.75
N TYR A 483 -24.98 -15.44 -32.81
CA TYR A 483 -23.92 -15.61 -31.82
C TYR A 483 -24.20 -14.86 -30.52
N TYR A 484 -23.33 -15.07 -29.55
CA TYR A 484 -23.35 -14.35 -28.28
C TYR A 484 -22.01 -13.63 -28.12
N PHE A 485 -22.04 -12.41 -27.61
CA PHE A 485 -20.86 -11.77 -27.03
C PHE A 485 -21.17 -11.41 -25.57
N ALA A 486 -20.12 -11.30 -24.75
CA ALA A 486 -20.24 -10.90 -23.36
C ALA A 486 -19.78 -9.45 -23.17
N HIS A 487 -20.33 -8.77 -22.17
CA HIS A 487 -19.89 -7.47 -21.71
C HIS A 487 -19.55 -7.55 -20.22
N ILE A 488 -18.34 -7.14 -19.88
CA ILE A 488 -17.83 -7.02 -18.51
C ILE A 488 -17.19 -5.65 -18.32
N THR A 489 -17.03 -5.23 -17.08
CA THR A 489 -16.52 -3.89 -16.74
C THR A 489 -16.09 -3.84 -15.28
N ASP A 490 -15.25 -2.85 -14.94
CA ASP A 490 -14.91 -2.50 -13.56
C ASP A 490 -14.36 -3.72 -12.80
N LEU A 491 -13.18 -4.18 -13.24
CA LEU A 491 -12.46 -5.27 -12.60
C LEU A 491 -11.73 -4.82 -11.34
N HIS A 492 -11.18 -3.59 -11.34
CA HIS A 492 -10.41 -3.02 -10.23
C HIS A 492 -9.37 -3.99 -9.64
N LEU A 493 -8.48 -4.47 -10.49
CA LEU A 493 -7.41 -5.39 -10.11
C LEU A 493 -6.20 -4.63 -9.53
N PRO A 494 -5.42 -5.25 -8.64
CA PRO A 494 -5.69 -6.55 -8.01
C PRO A 494 -6.62 -6.45 -6.78
N ASN A 495 -6.87 -5.24 -6.28
CA ASN A 495 -7.59 -4.97 -5.05
C ASN A 495 -8.40 -3.67 -5.10
N ARG A 496 -9.16 -3.39 -4.04
CA ARG A 496 -9.95 -2.15 -3.88
C ARG A 496 -9.36 -1.19 -2.85
N SER A 497 -8.12 -1.43 -2.45
CA SER A 497 -7.42 -0.65 -1.42
C SER A 497 -6.55 0.40 -2.11
N TYR A 498 -6.88 1.67 -1.89
CA TYR A 498 -6.08 2.78 -2.42
C TYR A 498 -4.80 2.97 -1.62
N TYR A 499 -3.70 3.30 -2.29
CA TYR A 499 -2.49 3.76 -1.62
C TYR A 499 -2.75 5.03 -0.77
N PRO A 500 -2.11 5.19 0.41
CA PRO A 500 -1.21 4.26 1.10
C PRO A 500 -1.96 3.36 2.11
N ASN A 501 -3.26 3.15 1.95
CA ASN A 501 -4.05 2.42 2.94
C ASN A 501 -3.53 0.97 3.04
N PRO A 502 -3.48 0.38 4.26
CA PRO A 502 -3.01 -0.99 4.45
C PRO A 502 -3.68 -1.98 3.49
N GLY A 503 -2.86 -2.82 2.85
CA GLY A 503 -3.30 -3.84 1.90
C GLY A 503 -3.35 -3.39 0.44
N TYR A 504 -3.00 -2.14 0.10
CA TYR A 504 -2.87 -1.68 -1.29
C TYR A 504 -1.86 -2.52 -2.10
N ASP A 505 -0.83 -3.05 -1.45
CA ASP A 505 0.25 -3.86 -2.02
C ASP A 505 -0.04 -5.37 -1.99
N THR A 506 -1.20 -5.75 -1.47
CA THR A 506 -1.61 -7.16 -1.33
C THR A 506 -2.70 -7.53 -2.33
N ASP A 507 -2.69 -8.80 -2.76
CA ASP A 507 -3.77 -9.38 -3.56
C ASP A 507 -5.06 -9.47 -2.74
N SER A 508 -6.14 -8.86 -3.22
CA SER A 508 -7.36 -8.73 -2.43
C SER A 508 -8.60 -8.84 -3.32
N THR A 509 -9.30 -9.98 -3.27
CA THR A 509 -10.71 -10.18 -3.68
C THR A 509 -11.10 -9.98 -5.17
N SER A 510 -10.70 -8.91 -5.86
CA SER A 510 -11.12 -8.61 -7.24
C SER A 510 -10.68 -9.68 -8.23
N VAL A 511 -9.50 -10.29 -8.02
CA VAL A 511 -9.00 -11.41 -8.83
C VAL A 511 -9.92 -12.63 -8.71
N VAL A 512 -10.40 -12.93 -7.49
CA VAL A 512 -11.32 -14.05 -7.23
C VAL A 512 -12.65 -13.82 -7.94
N ASP A 513 -13.15 -12.58 -7.90
CA ASP A 513 -14.39 -12.23 -8.56
C ASP A 513 -14.28 -12.36 -10.08
N PHE A 514 -13.18 -11.86 -10.67
CA PHE A 514 -12.96 -11.99 -12.10
C PHE A 514 -12.81 -13.46 -12.53
N ARG A 515 -12.08 -14.28 -11.77
CA ARG A 515 -11.97 -15.74 -12.04
C ARG A 515 -13.32 -16.44 -12.04
N ALA A 516 -14.22 -16.11 -11.12
CA ALA A 516 -15.57 -16.67 -11.12
C ALA A 516 -16.33 -16.31 -12.41
N VAL A 517 -16.20 -15.07 -12.90
CA VAL A 517 -16.78 -14.67 -14.20
C VAL A 517 -16.11 -15.41 -15.36
N MET A 518 -14.78 -15.58 -15.33
CA MET A 518 -14.05 -16.33 -16.36
C MET A 518 -14.52 -17.79 -16.46
N GLU A 519 -14.79 -18.46 -15.35
CA GLU A 519 -15.33 -19.83 -15.32
C GLU A 519 -16.67 -19.92 -16.06
N ASP A 520 -17.59 -19.00 -15.79
CA ASP A 520 -18.87 -18.90 -16.49
C ASP A 520 -18.69 -18.64 -17.99
N LEU A 521 -17.82 -17.69 -18.36
CA LEU A 521 -17.57 -17.34 -19.77
C LEU A 521 -16.94 -18.51 -20.54
N LYS A 522 -16.05 -19.28 -19.91
CA LYS A 522 -15.46 -20.50 -20.48
C LYS A 522 -16.51 -21.57 -20.76
N LEU A 523 -17.58 -21.64 -19.96
CA LEU A 523 -18.71 -22.55 -20.20
C LEU A 523 -19.64 -22.03 -21.31
N ILE A 524 -19.92 -20.73 -21.32
CA ILE A 524 -20.82 -20.09 -22.31
C ILE A 524 -20.20 -20.07 -23.71
N ARG A 525 -18.87 -19.85 -23.78
CA ARG A 525 -18.09 -19.64 -25.01
C ARG A 525 -18.71 -18.60 -25.96
N PRO A 526 -18.86 -17.33 -25.53
CA PRO A 526 -19.18 -16.24 -26.45
C PRO A 526 -18.10 -16.10 -27.54
N GLU A 527 -18.43 -15.46 -28.66
CA GLU A 527 -17.47 -15.24 -29.75
C GLU A 527 -16.33 -14.30 -29.34
N PHE A 528 -16.64 -13.36 -28.46
CA PHE A 528 -15.69 -12.44 -27.84
C PHE A 528 -16.33 -11.79 -26.60
N VAL A 529 -15.48 -11.12 -25.82
CA VAL A 529 -15.84 -10.30 -24.67
C VAL A 529 -15.53 -8.84 -25.00
N LEU A 530 -16.45 -7.94 -24.68
CA LEU A 530 -16.20 -6.51 -24.62
C LEU A 530 -15.96 -6.14 -23.16
N LEU A 531 -14.83 -5.51 -22.85
CA LEU A 531 -14.44 -5.11 -21.49
C LEU A 531 -14.28 -3.59 -21.44
N THR A 532 -15.17 -2.90 -20.71
CA THR A 532 -15.27 -1.44 -20.75
C THR A 532 -14.55 -0.74 -19.60
N GLY A 533 -13.24 -0.99 -19.49
CA GLY A 533 -12.38 -0.20 -18.61
C GLY A 533 -12.44 -0.53 -17.11
N ASP A 534 -11.61 0.20 -16.37
CA ASP A 534 -11.29 0.00 -14.96
C ASP A 534 -10.79 -1.42 -14.71
N LEU A 535 -9.77 -1.78 -15.49
CA LEU A 535 -9.03 -3.02 -15.32
C LEU A 535 -8.28 -2.99 -13.99
N LEU A 536 -7.71 -1.83 -13.68
CA LEU A 536 -6.86 -1.59 -12.52
C LEU A 536 -7.56 -0.69 -11.51
N ASN A 537 -7.19 -0.81 -10.24
CA ASN A 537 -7.65 0.12 -9.21
C ASN A 537 -6.86 1.44 -9.21
N GLU A 538 -5.55 1.42 -9.51
CA GLU A 538 -4.74 2.64 -9.68
C GLU A 538 -3.63 2.40 -10.72
N GLY A 539 -3.83 2.86 -11.96
CA GLY A 539 -2.86 2.70 -13.04
C GLY A 539 -1.53 3.42 -12.79
N GLU A 540 -1.48 4.37 -11.85
CA GLU A 540 -0.26 5.09 -11.52
C GLU A 540 0.78 4.20 -10.84
N LEU A 541 0.38 3.18 -10.07
CA LEU A 541 1.32 2.45 -9.22
C LEU A 541 2.27 1.53 -10.00
N GLU A 542 2.11 1.39 -11.31
CA GLU A 542 3.02 0.60 -12.14
C GLU A 542 4.48 1.11 -12.07
N GLY A 543 5.34 0.28 -11.49
CA GLY A 543 6.75 0.53 -11.20
C GLY A 543 7.01 1.27 -9.87
N PHE A 544 5.98 1.79 -9.22
CA PHE A 544 6.07 2.46 -7.92
C PHE A 544 5.97 1.44 -6.78
N GLU A 545 6.83 1.53 -5.76
CA GLU A 545 6.90 0.57 -4.63
C GLU A 545 6.90 -0.91 -5.08
N ASN A 546 7.57 -1.19 -6.20
CA ASN A 546 7.64 -2.52 -6.85
C ASN A 546 6.26 -3.13 -7.20
N GLN A 547 5.25 -2.30 -7.46
CA GLN A 547 3.96 -2.73 -7.97
C GLN A 547 3.97 -2.81 -9.50
N TYR A 548 3.39 -3.86 -10.06
CA TYR A 548 3.35 -4.14 -11.51
C TYR A 548 1.95 -4.62 -11.94
N TRP A 549 0.94 -3.82 -11.64
CA TRP A 549 -0.46 -4.19 -11.79
C TRP A 549 -0.91 -4.34 -13.24
N TYR A 550 -0.31 -3.62 -14.18
CA TYR A 550 -0.57 -3.84 -15.61
C TYR A 550 -0.10 -5.22 -16.03
N GLY A 551 1.13 -5.58 -15.67
CA GLY A 551 1.68 -6.88 -16.00
C GLY A 551 0.91 -8.02 -15.35
N TRP A 552 0.48 -7.82 -14.10
CA TRP A 552 -0.42 -8.74 -13.43
C TRP A 552 -1.72 -8.91 -14.21
N THR A 553 -2.43 -7.82 -14.50
CA THR A 553 -3.71 -7.86 -15.20
C THR A 553 -3.60 -8.48 -16.58
N GLN A 554 -2.53 -8.19 -17.32
CA GLN A 554 -2.25 -8.81 -18.61
C GLN A 554 -2.15 -10.33 -18.48
N ARG A 555 -1.42 -10.84 -17.48
CA ARG A 555 -1.33 -12.29 -17.23
C ARG A 555 -2.69 -12.90 -16.87
N LEU A 556 -3.49 -12.22 -16.05
CA LEU A 556 -4.82 -12.70 -15.69
C LEU A 556 -5.76 -12.75 -16.92
N LEU A 557 -5.70 -11.73 -17.79
CA LEU A 557 -6.44 -11.72 -19.05
C LEU A 557 -6.01 -12.86 -19.99
N THR A 558 -4.75 -13.30 -19.96
CA THR A 558 -4.32 -14.46 -20.76
C THR A 558 -4.92 -15.79 -20.29
N GLU A 559 -5.52 -15.85 -19.09
CA GLU A 559 -6.27 -17.03 -18.64
C GLU A 559 -7.62 -17.20 -19.37
N LEU A 560 -8.09 -16.20 -20.12
CA LEU A 560 -9.27 -16.29 -20.97
C LEU A 560 -8.91 -16.82 -22.36
N ASP A 561 -9.41 -18.02 -22.68
CA ASP A 561 -9.31 -18.63 -24.00
C ASP A 561 -10.40 -18.10 -24.97
N ILE A 562 -10.79 -16.84 -24.80
CA ILE A 562 -11.83 -16.12 -25.56
C ILE A 562 -11.27 -14.76 -25.95
N PRO A 563 -11.45 -14.29 -27.20
CA PRO A 563 -11.00 -12.95 -27.60
C PRO A 563 -11.61 -11.85 -26.72
N VAL A 564 -10.79 -10.95 -26.19
CA VAL A 564 -11.23 -9.82 -25.36
C VAL A 564 -10.88 -8.50 -26.03
N TYR A 565 -11.89 -7.68 -26.30
CA TYR A 565 -11.74 -6.30 -26.76
C TYR A 565 -11.91 -5.36 -25.59
N VAL A 566 -10.89 -4.57 -25.30
CA VAL A 566 -10.83 -3.70 -24.12
C VAL A 566 -10.88 -2.23 -24.50
N SER A 567 -11.67 -1.42 -23.80
CA SER A 567 -11.48 0.03 -23.69
C SER A 567 -10.89 0.37 -22.32
N SER A 568 -10.21 1.49 -22.17
CA SER A 568 -9.75 2.00 -20.87
C SER A 568 -10.91 2.56 -20.05
N GLY A 569 -10.76 2.55 -18.72
CA GLY A 569 -11.57 3.31 -17.78
C GLY A 569 -10.75 4.40 -17.09
N ASN A 570 -11.38 5.20 -16.24
CA ASN A 570 -10.68 6.33 -15.63
C ASN A 570 -9.52 5.85 -14.74
N HIS A 571 -9.66 4.77 -13.99
CA HIS A 571 -8.58 4.25 -13.13
C HIS A 571 -7.38 3.71 -13.92
N ASP A 572 -7.61 3.32 -15.17
CA ASP A 572 -6.55 2.84 -16.04
C ASP A 572 -5.66 3.99 -16.54
N ILE A 573 -6.25 5.12 -16.90
CA ILE A 573 -5.54 6.22 -17.57
C ILE A 573 -5.36 7.49 -16.72
N GLY A 574 -5.79 7.51 -15.45
CA GLY A 574 -5.30 8.44 -14.43
C GLY A 574 -6.23 8.73 -13.24
N GLY A 575 -5.77 9.58 -12.33
CA GLY A 575 -6.63 10.58 -11.68
C GLY A 575 -6.97 10.46 -10.20
N TRP A 576 -6.03 10.08 -9.33
CA TRP A 576 -6.28 10.11 -7.88
C TRP A 576 -5.42 11.14 -7.14
N ASN A 577 -6.03 11.87 -6.20
CA ASN A 577 -5.39 12.88 -5.37
C ASN A 577 -4.33 12.31 -4.40
N GLN A 578 -4.27 10.98 -4.22
CA GLN A 578 -3.42 10.31 -3.23
C GLN A 578 -2.21 9.56 -3.85
N THR A 579 -2.00 9.65 -5.17
CA THR A 579 -1.03 8.80 -5.88
C THR A 579 0.34 9.46 -6.08
N PRO A 580 1.45 8.82 -5.64
CA PRO A 580 2.79 9.40 -5.70
C PRO A 580 3.51 9.52 -7.07
N PRO A 581 3.05 8.91 -8.19
CA PRO A 581 3.66 9.14 -9.51
C PRO A 581 3.16 10.42 -10.24
N PRO A 582 3.97 11.04 -11.13
CA PRO A 582 3.60 12.28 -11.83
C PRO A 582 2.37 12.16 -12.75
N SER A 583 1.70 13.27 -13.06
CA SER A 583 0.56 13.30 -14.00
C SER A 583 0.85 12.59 -15.34
N GLY A 584 -0.14 11.87 -15.83
CA GLY A 584 -0.12 11.05 -17.04
C GLY A 584 0.66 9.75 -16.92
N SER A 585 1.12 9.35 -15.72
CA SER A 585 1.86 8.09 -15.56
C SER A 585 0.97 6.89 -15.89
N ALA A 586 -0.25 6.83 -15.35
CA ALA A 586 -1.24 5.80 -15.66
C ALA A 586 -1.50 5.70 -17.18
N ARG A 587 -1.81 6.81 -17.84
CA ARG A 587 -2.02 6.86 -19.30
C ARG A 587 -0.84 6.36 -20.12
N ARG A 588 0.39 6.77 -19.77
CA ARG A 588 1.62 6.27 -20.43
C ARG A 588 1.83 4.78 -20.20
N ASN A 589 1.52 4.29 -19.01
CA ASN A 589 1.57 2.86 -18.70
C ASN A 589 0.52 2.09 -19.49
N TRP A 590 -0.70 2.61 -19.61
CA TRP A 590 -1.75 2.04 -20.47
C TRP A 590 -1.26 1.87 -21.90
N TRP A 591 -0.69 2.92 -22.50
CA TRP A 591 -0.13 2.84 -23.85
C TRP A 591 1.06 1.88 -23.98
N ARG A 592 1.78 1.63 -22.90
CA ARG A 592 2.91 0.69 -22.87
C ARG A 592 2.46 -0.78 -22.87
N TYR A 593 1.31 -1.09 -22.27
CA TYR A 593 0.84 -2.47 -22.06
C TYR A 593 -0.36 -2.88 -22.92
N PHE A 594 -1.27 -1.94 -23.18
CA PHE A 594 -2.54 -2.18 -23.88
C PHE A 594 -2.75 -1.23 -25.06
N GLY A 595 -1.94 -0.19 -25.21
CA GLY A 595 -2.05 0.80 -26.28
C GLY A 595 -0.82 0.93 -27.15
N TRP A 596 -0.63 2.10 -27.74
CA TRP A 596 0.43 2.33 -28.71
C TRP A 596 1.33 3.48 -28.30
N SER A 597 2.63 3.31 -28.46
CA SER A 597 3.63 4.31 -28.04
C SER A 597 3.50 5.66 -28.77
N TRP A 598 2.98 5.66 -30.00
CA TRP A 598 2.77 6.89 -30.77
C TRP A 598 1.61 7.76 -30.27
N LEU A 599 0.82 7.29 -29.31
CA LEU A 599 -0.18 8.11 -28.61
C LEU A 599 0.50 9.09 -27.65
N ASP A 600 1.73 8.82 -27.21
CA ASP A 600 2.51 9.72 -26.37
C ASP A 600 3.18 10.85 -27.16
N ASN A 601 2.37 11.60 -27.92
CA ASN A 601 2.79 12.77 -28.66
C ASN A 601 2.23 14.04 -28.01
N THR A 602 3.07 15.08 -27.91
CA THR A 602 2.72 16.38 -27.33
C THR A 602 2.19 17.39 -28.35
N ASP A 603 2.34 17.13 -29.64
CA ASP A 603 1.88 18.02 -30.71
C ASP A 603 0.37 17.88 -30.88
N GLU A 604 -0.40 18.94 -30.62
CA GLU A 604 -1.87 18.97 -30.78
C GLU A 604 -2.35 18.66 -32.20
N SER A 605 -1.50 18.88 -33.21
CA SER A 605 -1.82 18.56 -34.60
C SER A 605 -1.57 17.10 -34.95
N TRP A 606 -1.06 16.31 -34.01
CA TRP A 606 -0.81 14.90 -34.19
C TRP A 606 -2.14 14.14 -34.37
N PRO A 607 -2.23 13.22 -35.34
CA PRO A 607 -3.49 12.57 -35.69
C PRO A 607 -4.03 11.57 -34.65
N TYR A 608 -3.27 11.24 -33.59
CA TYR A 608 -3.64 10.18 -32.64
C TYR A 608 -3.23 10.50 -31.19
N HIS A 609 -4.18 10.91 -30.35
CA HIS A 609 -3.92 11.13 -28.90
C HIS A 609 -4.63 10.15 -27.95
N THR A 610 -5.57 9.38 -28.49
CA THR A 610 -6.47 8.49 -27.77
C THR A 610 -6.49 7.13 -28.44
N GLN A 611 -6.72 6.10 -27.64
CA GLN A 611 -6.79 4.73 -28.14
C GLN A 611 -8.20 4.36 -28.61
N ASP A 612 -8.54 4.75 -29.83
CA ASP A 612 -9.80 4.38 -30.46
C ASP A 612 -9.59 3.36 -31.57
N TYR A 613 -10.47 2.37 -31.63
CA TYR A 613 -10.39 1.33 -32.65
C TYR A 613 -11.77 0.75 -32.96
N PHE A 614 -11.84 0.07 -34.10
CA PHE A 614 -13.01 -0.71 -34.47
C PHE A 614 -12.61 -2.09 -35.00
N PHE A 615 -13.58 -2.99 -35.00
CA PHE A 615 -13.52 -4.28 -35.68
C PHE A 615 -14.90 -4.69 -36.19
N ASN A 616 -14.90 -5.59 -37.16
CA ASN A 616 -16.11 -6.12 -37.77
C ASN A 616 -16.29 -7.59 -37.40
N TYR A 617 -17.49 -7.95 -36.97
CA TYR A 617 -17.89 -9.35 -36.84
C TYR A 617 -19.29 -9.52 -37.45
N GLY A 618 -19.39 -10.34 -38.51
CA GLY A 618 -20.63 -10.48 -39.26
C GLY A 618 -21.02 -9.16 -39.95
N ASN A 619 -22.26 -8.72 -39.74
CA ASN A 619 -22.79 -7.44 -40.25
C ASN A 619 -22.75 -6.31 -39.21
N THR A 620 -21.97 -6.48 -38.14
CA THR A 620 -21.90 -5.52 -37.04
C THR A 620 -20.50 -4.93 -36.92
N LEU A 621 -20.45 -3.61 -36.85
CA LEU A 621 -19.32 -2.78 -36.50
C LEU A 621 -19.30 -2.59 -34.99
N TYR A 622 -18.17 -2.93 -34.37
CA TYR A 622 -17.90 -2.69 -32.96
C TYR A 622 -16.82 -1.63 -32.82
N MET A 623 -17.09 -0.58 -32.03
CA MET A 623 -16.20 0.57 -31.84
C MET A 623 -15.87 0.70 -30.36
N GLY A 624 -14.58 0.65 -30.03
CA GLY A 624 -14.06 0.87 -28.69
C GLY A 624 -13.44 2.26 -28.60
N MET A 625 -13.86 3.04 -27.61
CA MET A 625 -13.35 4.40 -27.39
C MET A 625 -12.71 4.58 -26.02
N GLU A 626 -11.60 5.31 -25.99
CA GLU A 626 -10.94 5.78 -24.77
C GLU A 626 -11.79 6.91 -24.16
N ALA A 627 -12.61 6.57 -23.18
CA ALA A 627 -13.36 7.54 -22.39
C ALA A 627 -12.54 7.96 -21.17
N TYR A 628 -12.50 9.26 -20.85
CA TYR A 628 -11.73 9.74 -19.72
C TYR A 628 -12.39 10.93 -19.01
N ILE A 629 -11.88 11.21 -17.82
CA ILE A 629 -12.06 12.47 -17.12
C ILE A 629 -10.66 12.88 -16.64
N ASN A 630 -10.18 14.03 -17.10
CA ASN A 630 -8.76 14.42 -16.99
C ASN A 630 -8.40 14.93 -15.58
N TYR A 631 -8.63 14.10 -14.56
CA TYR A 631 -8.49 14.44 -13.13
C TYR A 631 -7.10 14.98 -12.76
N ASP A 632 -6.05 14.42 -13.33
CA ASP A 632 -4.65 14.77 -13.04
C ASP A 632 -4.15 15.97 -13.85
N SER A 633 -5.03 16.61 -14.64
CA SER A 633 -4.72 17.72 -15.54
C SER A 633 -3.58 17.40 -16.52
N PHE A 634 -3.43 16.13 -16.90
CA PHE A 634 -2.42 15.75 -17.88
C PHE A 634 -2.74 16.37 -19.24
N ARG A 635 -1.78 17.10 -19.82
CA ARG A 635 -1.88 17.77 -21.15
C ARG A 635 -3.28 18.36 -21.43
N THR A 636 -3.75 19.25 -20.54
CA THR A 636 -5.10 19.85 -20.61
C THR A 636 -5.46 20.49 -21.95
N HIS A 637 -4.49 20.91 -22.75
CA HIS A 637 -4.71 21.46 -24.10
C HIS A 637 -5.13 20.39 -25.13
N ILE A 638 -4.80 19.12 -24.91
CA ILE A 638 -5.22 17.99 -25.75
C ILE A 638 -6.50 17.39 -25.18
N TYR A 639 -6.50 17.05 -23.89
CA TYR A 639 -7.56 16.25 -23.28
C TYR A 639 -8.68 17.09 -22.66
N GLY A 640 -8.44 18.35 -22.32
CA GLY A 640 -9.48 19.23 -21.77
C GLY A 640 -10.18 18.64 -20.53
N SER A 641 -11.48 18.92 -20.41
CA SER A 641 -12.38 18.40 -19.37
C SER A 641 -13.47 17.46 -19.93
N ASP A 642 -13.46 17.23 -21.24
CA ASP A 642 -14.47 16.45 -21.94
C ASP A 642 -14.29 14.94 -21.74
N SER A 643 -15.33 14.15 -22.01
CA SER A 643 -15.25 12.68 -22.01
C SER A 643 -14.45 12.14 -23.18
N PHE A 644 -14.54 12.86 -24.31
CA PHE A 644 -13.92 12.55 -25.59
C PHE A 644 -13.43 13.84 -26.23
N THR A 645 -12.26 13.79 -26.87
CA THR A 645 -11.72 14.92 -27.63
C THR A 645 -12.51 15.18 -28.92
N ASP A 646 -12.41 16.39 -29.49
CA ASP A 646 -12.96 16.68 -30.82
C ASP A 646 -12.42 15.73 -31.90
N GLN A 647 -11.14 15.35 -31.79
CA GLN A 647 -10.50 14.38 -32.69
C GLN A 647 -11.16 13.00 -32.60
N GLN A 648 -11.50 12.54 -31.39
CA GLN A 648 -12.24 11.29 -31.17
C GLN A 648 -13.64 11.33 -31.78
N MET A 649 -14.37 12.42 -31.58
CA MET A 649 -15.73 12.58 -32.12
C MET A 649 -15.72 12.59 -33.65
N MET A 650 -14.76 13.30 -34.26
CA MET A 650 -14.56 13.26 -35.71
C MET A 650 -14.18 11.86 -36.22
N TRP A 651 -13.34 11.13 -35.48
CA TRP A 651 -12.98 9.76 -35.81
C TRP A 651 -14.22 8.84 -35.76
N LEU A 652 -15.06 8.98 -34.74
CA LEU A 652 -16.29 8.21 -34.58
C LEU A 652 -17.23 8.44 -35.76
N ASP A 653 -17.54 9.70 -36.08
CA ASP A 653 -18.39 10.06 -37.22
C ASP A 653 -17.85 9.48 -38.53
N SER A 654 -16.54 9.64 -38.78
CA SER A 654 -15.91 9.12 -40.00
C SER A 654 -15.95 7.58 -40.10
N THR A 655 -15.87 6.90 -38.96
CA THR A 655 -15.91 5.45 -38.86
C THR A 655 -17.33 4.94 -39.12
N ILE A 656 -18.33 5.62 -38.56
CA ILE A 656 -19.75 5.36 -38.78
C ILE A 656 -20.11 5.55 -40.25
N ASP A 657 -19.69 6.67 -40.85
CA ASP A 657 -19.94 7.01 -42.26
C ASP A 657 -19.28 6.03 -43.23
N ALA A 658 -18.12 5.49 -42.88
CA ALA A 658 -17.42 4.48 -43.68
C ALA A 658 -18.12 3.10 -43.68
N HIS A 659 -19.07 2.87 -42.76
CA HIS A 659 -19.76 1.60 -42.57
C HIS A 659 -21.30 1.78 -42.52
N PRO A 660 -21.91 2.35 -43.58
CA PRO A 660 -23.31 2.76 -43.54
C PRO A 660 -24.27 1.57 -43.41
N ASP A 661 -23.92 0.43 -44.02
CA ASP A 661 -24.76 -0.77 -44.10
C ASP A 661 -24.61 -1.71 -42.89
N GLN A 662 -23.76 -1.37 -41.93
CA GLN A 662 -23.52 -2.18 -40.74
C GLN A 662 -24.33 -1.68 -39.54
N ARG A 663 -24.70 -2.63 -38.67
CA ARG A 663 -25.17 -2.32 -37.32
C ARG A 663 -24.00 -1.83 -36.47
N LYS A 664 -24.25 -0.94 -35.51
CA LYS A 664 -23.21 -0.16 -34.84
C LYS A 664 -23.33 -0.34 -33.33
N VAL A 665 -22.30 -0.94 -32.74
CA VAL A 665 -22.16 -1.12 -31.29
C VAL A 665 -20.97 -0.29 -30.83
N LEU A 666 -21.22 0.66 -29.95
CA LEU A 666 -20.19 1.41 -29.24
C LEU A 666 -19.94 0.78 -27.87
N PHE A 667 -18.70 0.66 -27.45
CA PHE A 667 -18.34 0.31 -26.09
C PHE A 667 -17.27 1.28 -25.57
N HIS A 668 -17.50 1.83 -24.39
CA HIS A 668 -16.66 2.83 -23.75
C HIS A 668 -16.87 2.74 -22.23
N HIS A 669 -15.99 3.31 -21.42
CA HIS A 669 -16.14 3.21 -19.97
C HIS A 669 -17.29 4.08 -19.44
N PHE A 670 -17.27 5.40 -19.72
CA PHE A 670 -18.34 6.31 -19.32
C PHE A 670 -18.31 7.62 -20.13
N ASP A 671 -19.46 8.24 -20.34
CA ASP A 671 -19.55 9.58 -20.93
C ASP A 671 -19.84 10.60 -19.82
N PHE A 672 -18.78 11.22 -19.31
CA PHE A 672 -18.79 12.12 -18.16
C PHE A 672 -19.46 13.48 -18.45
N GLN A 673 -19.55 13.88 -19.71
CA GLN A 673 -20.07 15.17 -20.18
C GLN A 673 -21.32 15.05 -21.07
N GLU A 674 -21.91 13.85 -21.18
CA GLU A 674 -23.12 13.61 -21.98
C GLU A 674 -22.97 14.02 -23.47
N GLN A 675 -21.79 13.76 -24.05
CA GLN A 675 -21.46 14.07 -25.45
C GLN A 675 -22.10 13.12 -26.48
N LEU A 676 -22.48 11.91 -26.07
CA LEU A 676 -22.98 10.87 -26.96
C LEU A 676 -24.52 10.86 -27.06
N SER A 677 -25.02 10.97 -28.29
CA SER A 677 -26.42 10.75 -28.63
C SER A 677 -26.54 9.57 -29.59
N LEU A 678 -27.06 8.44 -29.11
CA LEU A 678 -27.17 7.22 -29.91
C LEU A 678 -28.05 7.43 -31.16
N ASP A 679 -29.15 8.18 -31.02
CA ASP A 679 -30.07 8.45 -32.13
C ASP A 679 -29.40 9.33 -33.21
N ASP A 680 -28.67 10.38 -32.81
CA ASP A 680 -28.01 11.28 -33.76
C ASP A 680 -26.84 10.60 -34.48
N LEU A 681 -26.12 9.72 -33.78
CA LEU A 681 -25.01 8.93 -34.32
C LEU A 681 -25.49 7.67 -35.08
N GLY A 682 -26.78 7.33 -35.02
CA GLY A 682 -27.33 6.11 -35.62
C GLY A 682 -26.75 4.82 -35.02
N LEU A 683 -26.45 4.83 -33.72
CA LEU A 683 -25.95 3.67 -32.98
C LEU A 683 -27.11 2.73 -32.58
N ASP A 684 -26.91 1.43 -32.75
CA ASP A 684 -27.89 0.43 -32.29
C ASP A 684 -27.76 0.14 -30.79
N MET A 685 -26.54 0.24 -30.27
CA MET A 685 -26.21 -0.09 -28.89
C MET A 685 -24.96 0.66 -28.41
N ALA A 686 -25.00 1.15 -27.17
CA ALA A 686 -23.85 1.58 -26.40
C ALA A 686 -23.75 0.76 -25.10
N LEU A 687 -22.57 0.22 -24.82
CA LEU A 687 -22.28 -0.56 -23.63
C LEU A 687 -21.22 0.16 -22.80
N TYR A 688 -21.50 0.35 -21.50
CA TYR A 688 -20.61 1.11 -20.63
C TYR A 688 -20.60 0.62 -19.17
N GLY A 689 -19.70 1.17 -18.37
CA GLY A 689 -19.40 0.78 -16.99
C GLY A 689 -19.43 1.95 -16.00
N HIS A 690 -18.39 2.02 -15.15
CA HIS A 690 -18.06 3.12 -14.23
C HIS A 690 -18.97 3.27 -13.01
N ILE A 691 -20.29 3.14 -13.20
CA ILE A 691 -21.28 3.39 -12.14
C ILE A 691 -21.50 2.19 -11.21
N HIS A 692 -20.75 1.09 -11.42
CA HIS A 692 -20.81 -0.17 -10.65
C HIS A 692 -22.23 -0.75 -10.48
N SER A 693 -23.14 -0.42 -11.39
CA SER A 693 -24.56 -0.75 -11.30
C SER A 693 -25.18 -0.87 -12.69
N ASN A 694 -26.34 -1.55 -12.77
CA ASN A 694 -27.07 -1.65 -14.02
C ASN A 694 -27.84 -0.34 -14.29
N SER A 695 -27.79 0.14 -15.53
CA SER A 695 -28.57 1.29 -16.01
C SER A 695 -29.03 1.03 -17.45
N GLY A 696 -30.08 1.74 -17.86
CA GLY A 696 -30.74 1.57 -19.15
C GLY A 696 -31.85 0.51 -19.14
N SER A 697 -32.35 0.18 -20.33
CA SER A 697 -33.47 -0.76 -20.52
C SER A 697 -33.17 -1.74 -21.64
N ILE A 698 -33.18 -3.03 -21.35
CA ILE A 698 -33.06 -4.10 -22.36
C ILE A 698 -34.31 -4.22 -23.26
N GLY A 699 -35.37 -3.47 -22.96
CA GLY A 699 -36.61 -3.41 -23.75
C GLY A 699 -36.73 -2.17 -24.63
N SER A 700 -35.78 -1.23 -24.56
CA SER A 700 -35.84 0.06 -25.27
C SER A 700 -34.69 0.16 -26.25
N TYR A 701 -34.98 0.16 -27.55
CA TYR A 701 -34.01 0.34 -28.63
C TYR A 701 -33.97 1.81 -29.08
N PRO A 702 -32.80 2.41 -29.38
CA PRO A 702 -31.45 1.83 -29.29
C PRO A 702 -31.02 1.57 -27.85
N TYR A 703 -30.14 0.58 -27.65
CA TYR A 703 -29.80 0.08 -26.32
C TYR A 703 -28.63 0.87 -25.71
N ASN A 704 -28.90 1.76 -24.77
CA ASN A 704 -27.85 2.40 -23.95
C ASN A 704 -27.79 1.73 -22.57
N LEU A 705 -26.75 0.95 -22.29
CA LEU A 705 -26.78 -0.05 -21.23
C LEU A 705 -25.50 -0.09 -20.39
N ALA A 706 -25.62 0.21 -19.10
CA ALA A 706 -24.56 -0.03 -18.12
C ALA A 706 -24.63 -1.46 -17.57
N THR A 707 -23.49 -2.11 -17.40
CA THR A 707 -23.39 -3.42 -16.73
C THR A 707 -22.82 -3.24 -15.33
N ARG A 708 -23.38 -3.94 -14.34
CA ARG A 708 -22.86 -3.95 -12.97
C ARG A 708 -21.41 -4.47 -12.95
N SER A 709 -20.60 -3.96 -12.03
CA SER A 709 -19.17 -4.26 -11.93
C SER A 709 -18.87 -5.74 -11.67
N VAL A 710 -17.69 -6.19 -12.08
CA VAL A 710 -17.16 -7.50 -11.72
C VAL A 710 -16.69 -7.52 -10.27
N CYS A 711 -16.01 -6.45 -9.81
CA CYS A 711 -15.44 -6.34 -8.47
C CYS A 711 -16.48 -6.28 -7.34
N ASP A 712 -16.00 -6.07 -6.10
CA ASP A 712 -16.81 -5.92 -4.89
C ASP A 712 -17.71 -7.13 -4.57
N GLY A 713 -17.30 -8.34 -4.95
CA GLY A 713 -18.09 -9.56 -4.79
C GLY A 713 -19.26 -9.69 -5.76
N ASN A 714 -19.45 -8.74 -6.68
CA ASN A 714 -20.61 -8.71 -7.57
C ASN A 714 -20.51 -9.82 -8.63
N ARG A 715 -19.33 -10.02 -9.23
CA ARG A 715 -19.10 -11.06 -10.24
C ARG A 715 -20.07 -10.95 -11.42
N ALA A 716 -20.41 -9.72 -11.79
CA ALA A 716 -21.47 -9.47 -12.75
C ALA A 716 -20.94 -9.41 -14.19
N TYR A 717 -21.76 -9.87 -15.13
CA TYR A 717 -21.50 -9.75 -16.57
C TYR A 717 -22.82 -9.76 -17.33
N ARG A 718 -22.82 -9.25 -18.56
CA ARG A 718 -23.99 -9.26 -19.45
C ARG A 718 -23.71 -10.09 -20.68
N ILE A 719 -24.71 -10.85 -21.12
CA ILE A 719 -24.66 -11.56 -22.39
C ILE A 719 -25.59 -10.87 -23.38
N VAL A 720 -25.09 -10.64 -24.60
CA VAL A 720 -25.89 -10.10 -25.70
C VAL A 720 -25.97 -11.15 -26.79
N ARG A 721 -27.20 -11.53 -27.14
CA ARG A 721 -27.44 -12.36 -28.32
C ARG A 721 -27.52 -11.47 -29.55
N VAL A 722 -26.77 -11.82 -30.57
CA VAL A 722 -26.88 -11.26 -31.91
C VAL A 722 -27.59 -12.28 -32.79
N SER A 723 -28.63 -11.84 -33.48
CA SER A 723 -29.25 -12.56 -34.59
C SER A 723 -29.05 -11.78 -35.89
N GLU A 724 -29.41 -12.36 -37.03
CA GLU A 724 -29.20 -11.76 -38.36
C GLU A 724 -29.61 -10.28 -38.41
N ASP A 725 -30.76 -9.93 -37.79
CA ASP A 725 -31.33 -8.59 -37.88
C ASP A 725 -31.53 -7.87 -36.54
N SER A 726 -31.27 -8.51 -35.38
CA SER A 726 -31.48 -7.85 -34.07
C SER A 726 -30.45 -8.16 -33.00
N PHE A 727 -30.38 -7.27 -32.02
CA PHE A 727 -29.72 -7.50 -30.73
C PHE A 727 -30.76 -7.89 -29.67
N SER A 728 -30.38 -8.78 -28.77
CA SER A 728 -31.20 -9.15 -27.61
C SER A 728 -30.29 -9.22 -26.38
N PRO A 729 -30.01 -8.08 -25.73
CA PRO A 729 -29.28 -8.06 -24.47
C PRO A 729 -30.08 -8.78 -23.38
N LEU A 730 -29.40 -9.60 -22.59
CA LEU A 730 -29.99 -10.24 -21.42
C LEU A 730 -29.86 -9.35 -20.19
N GLU A 731 -30.68 -9.65 -19.19
CA GLU A 731 -30.44 -9.15 -17.83
C GLU A 731 -29.04 -9.56 -17.35
N THR A 732 -28.47 -8.74 -16.47
CA THR A 732 -27.15 -8.98 -15.90
C THR A 732 -27.12 -10.29 -15.13
N ILE A 733 -26.07 -11.08 -15.37
CA ILE A 733 -25.82 -12.39 -14.79
C ILE A 733 -24.73 -12.23 -13.72
N TYR A 734 -24.80 -13.03 -12.66
CA TYR A 734 -23.87 -13.00 -11.53
C TYR A 734 -23.21 -14.38 -11.39
N ALA A 735 -21.89 -14.45 -11.40
CA ALA A 735 -21.15 -15.72 -11.33
C ALA A 735 -20.95 -16.21 -9.89
N GLY A 736 -20.51 -17.47 -9.75
CA GLY A 736 -20.13 -18.09 -8.48
C GLY A 736 -21.28 -18.77 -7.73
N SER A 737 -20.97 -19.38 -6.57
CA SER A 737 -21.87 -20.28 -5.83
C SER A 737 -23.17 -19.66 -5.32
N GLY A 738 -23.19 -18.33 -5.12
CA GLY A 738 -24.39 -17.56 -4.75
C GLY A 738 -25.05 -16.85 -5.94
N GLY A 739 -24.53 -17.05 -7.15
CA GLY A 739 -24.92 -16.34 -8.36
C GLY A 739 -26.12 -16.94 -9.11
N SER A 740 -26.31 -16.47 -10.33
CA SER A 740 -27.35 -16.92 -11.25
C SER A 740 -27.08 -18.33 -11.77
N ASN A 741 -28.11 -19.17 -11.85
CA ASN A 741 -27.98 -20.49 -12.48
C ASN A 741 -27.81 -20.35 -14.01
N LEU A 742 -26.68 -20.83 -14.52
CA LEU A 742 -26.48 -20.98 -15.96
C LEU A 742 -27.20 -22.21 -16.49
N ARG A 743 -27.99 -22.04 -17.57
CA ARG A 743 -28.65 -23.13 -18.28
C ARG A 743 -28.22 -23.15 -19.73
N VAL A 744 -27.28 -24.03 -20.05
CA VAL A 744 -26.83 -24.26 -21.43
C VAL A 744 -27.69 -25.36 -22.07
N ASN A 745 -28.40 -25.03 -23.15
CA ASN A 745 -29.16 -26.00 -23.94
C ASN A 745 -28.43 -26.22 -25.28
N TYR A 746 -27.78 -27.37 -25.46
CA TYR A 746 -27.16 -27.74 -26.73
C TYR A 746 -28.21 -28.25 -27.72
N ILE A 747 -28.37 -27.59 -28.87
CA ILE A 747 -29.24 -28.06 -29.96
C ILE A 747 -28.52 -27.93 -31.31
N PRO A 748 -28.26 -29.04 -32.03
CA PRO A 748 -28.48 -30.44 -31.63
C PRO A 748 -27.49 -30.87 -30.54
N ALA A 749 -27.70 -32.05 -29.95
CA ALA A 749 -26.83 -32.59 -28.91
C ALA A 749 -25.36 -32.61 -29.37
N ASN A 750 -24.46 -32.09 -28.52
CA ASN A 750 -23.02 -32.19 -28.72
C ASN A 750 -22.60 -33.66 -28.66
N ASN A 751 -22.51 -34.30 -29.82
CA ASN A 751 -22.14 -35.70 -29.99
C ASN A 751 -20.68 -35.87 -30.47
N ALA A 752 -19.86 -34.81 -30.39
CA ALA A 752 -18.45 -34.80 -30.76
C ALA A 752 -18.15 -35.35 -32.18
N MET A 753 -19.11 -35.25 -33.12
CA MET A 753 -19.08 -35.90 -34.43
C MET A 753 -19.50 -35.00 -35.60
N SER A 754 -19.48 -33.66 -35.45
CA SER A 754 -19.84 -32.74 -36.54
C SER A 754 -18.83 -31.62 -36.71
#